data_AF-A0A9W8QEW8-F1
#
_entry.id   AF-A0A9W8QEW8-F1
#
_cell.length_a   1.000
_cell.length_b   1.000
_cell.length_c   1.000
_cell.angle_alpha   90.00
_cell.angle_beta   90.00
_cell.angle_gamma   90.00
#
_symmetry.space_group_name_H-M   'P 1'
#
loop_
_entity.id
_entity.type
_entity.pdbx_description
1 polymer ?
#
loop_
_entity_poly.entity_id
_entity_poly.type
_entity_poly.pdbx_seq_one_letter_code
_entity_poly.pdbx_strand_id
1 'polypeptide(L)'
;MDPRRAQPPPRRTPSPGHPLQQGYQLDDQPYGQHHYDLPATPGGHPQRFGTPSDQLNIHAAQSVDTLGQYDQSHVGSHLGQQHHGDYNVNPEAHHDQYYNSPYEPGLHDGGYDHSFDQGYDQAGYNHQGYEQNDYADTGHPALQPSDHQRLLQDDPSQQQQQHVPTQPALVGGPAIKRWKTVKQVLLYRGNLVLDCPVPPVLLQQNPHGERDEFTHMRYTAATCDPSDFYNENFTLRQRLFSKPRHTELFIVVTMYNEDDVLFARTMVGVFKNIEYMCNRPNSKTWGKDAWKKIVVCVVSDGRAKINERTKAVLSGLGVYQEGIAKQQVNSKDVTAHIYEYTTQTHLTLKNDIVGLVHRRQPVQMLFCLKEKNQKKINSHRWFFQAFGRVLDPNICVLIDAGTRPGHNSIYHLWKAFDLEPMCGGACGEIKAMLGRGGKNLLNPLVATQNFEYKMSNILDKPLESAFGFISVLPGAFSAYRYVALQNDKNGQGPLEKYFLGETLHGGSSAGLFESNMYLAEDRILCFELVTKRNCHWILQYVKSATGETDVPDTVTELVLQRRRWLNGSFFAAIYAIAHFYEFFRSDHSMLRKMAFFIEFVFNTINMIFAWFAIGNFFLVFRILTSSLSAKDLLGRTGQILSIVFTWLYGVSLMTCFVLSMGNRPAGSGRLYAMMVWFWAVLMIYLMFAAIFISVNAIITDLHKHNFSIDQLFTNQVFATLIVSVMSTFGIWLIASIIMFDPWHMFTSFLQYMLLTPTYTNVLNVYAFCNTHDVSWGTKGDDKVEKLPSVNTKDGAGKTDLPDEGDLNAQYQREVQVFATKFKEIKKPPTAVQLQERQMDYYRGVRTGVVLVWMLTNFAVVAVVLSSAGLEDVTPETTQAEQRTKRTTIYMAVVLWSVAVLSAFKFIGAMWFLIVRMFRGV
;
A
#
# COMPACT_ATOMS: atom_id res chain seq x y z
N MET A 1 -17.60 36.01 53.97
CA MET A 1 -18.55 35.88 55.10
C MET A 1 -19.90 35.49 54.52
N ASP A 2 -20.49 34.39 55.01
CA ASP A 2 -21.89 34.16 55.42
C ASP A 2 -23.11 34.80 54.66
N PRO A 3 -24.34 34.26 54.80
CA PRO A 3 -24.87 33.39 53.76
C PRO A 3 -26.33 33.74 53.37
N ARG A 4 -26.95 32.92 52.51
CA ARG A 4 -28.37 32.52 52.73
C ARG A 4 -28.89 31.35 51.88
N ARG A 5 -29.54 30.43 52.60
CA ARG A 5 -30.57 29.44 52.21
C ARG A 5 -30.12 28.19 51.42
N ALA A 6 -30.71 27.07 51.82
CA ALA A 6 -30.40 25.72 51.38
C ALA A 6 -31.68 24.93 51.02
N GLN A 7 -31.50 23.96 50.11
CA GLN A 7 -32.21 22.69 49.90
C GLN A 7 -33.76 22.59 49.96
N PRO A 8 -34.39 22.01 48.91
CA PRO A 8 -35.67 21.29 48.98
C PRO A 8 -35.49 19.75 49.14
N PRO A 9 -36.55 19.00 49.51
CA PRO A 9 -36.49 17.56 49.84
C PRO A 9 -36.64 16.58 48.63
N PRO A 10 -36.43 15.25 48.83
CA PRO A 10 -36.12 14.33 47.72
C PRO A 10 -37.26 13.40 47.21
N ARG A 11 -37.08 12.95 45.95
CA ARG A 11 -37.59 11.71 45.29
C ARG A 11 -39.11 11.53 45.03
N ARG A 12 -39.46 11.54 43.74
CA ARG A 12 -40.42 10.61 43.09
C ARG A 12 -39.79 10.06 41.81
N THR A 13 -40.14 8.83 41.43
CA THR A 13 -39.69 8.15 40.19
C THR A 13 -40.71 8.31 39.05
N PRO A 14 -40.30 8.61 37.81
CA PRO A 14 -41.17 8.58 36.64
C PRO A 14 -41.40 7.16 36.09
N SER A 15 -42.52 6.98 35.37
CA SER A 15 -42.89 5.75 34.66
C SER A 15 -42.15 5.62 33.29
N PRO A 16 -42.00 4.41 32.72
CA PRO A 16 -41.25 4.21 31.48
C PRO A 16 -42.03 4.67 30.24
N GLY A 17 -41.39 5.44 29.35
CA GLY A 17 -42.09 5.97 28.17
C GLY A 17 -41.31 6.76 27.12
N HIS A 18 -40.00 7.04 27.28
CA HIS A 18 -39.15 7.58 26.21
C HIS A 18 -37.66 7.27 26.50
N PRO A 19 -36.87 6.74 25.54
CA PRO A 19 -35.43 6.60 25.72
C PRO A 19 -34.73 7.96 25.59
N LEU A 20 -34.01 8.38 26.63
CA LEU A 20 -33.29 9.65 26.67
C LEU A 20 -32.02 9.62 25.82
N GLN A 21 -31.87 10.63 24.96
CA GLN A 21 -30.68 10.83 24.13
C GLN A 21 -29.68 11.73 24.88
N GLN A 22 -28.76 11.14 25.65
CA GLN A 22 -27.70 11.88 26.35
C GLN A 22 -26.60 12.32 25.37
N GLY A 23 -26.77 13.49 24.77
CA GLY A 23 -25.69 14.25 24.15
C GLY A 23 -24.99 15.13 25.19
N TYR A 24 -23.65 15.16 25.18
CA TYR A 24 -22.90 16.17 25.93
C TYR A 24 -23.06 17.52 25.25
N GLN A 25 -23.46 18.53 26.01
CA GLN A 25 -23.58 19.92 25.56
C GLN A 25 -22.40 20.72 26.13
N LEU A 26 -21.56 21.25 25.24
CA LEU A 26 -20.50 22.21 25.57
C LEU A 26 -21.00 23.59 25.14
N ASP A 27 -21.60 24.32 26.09
CA ASP A 27 -21.91 25.73 25.92
C ASP A 27 -20.69 26.57 26.29
N ASP A 28 -20.12 27.28 25.31
CA ASP A 28 -19.43 28.57 25.55
C ASP A 28 -19.24 29.30 24.21
N GLN A 29 -19.93 30.44 24.03
CA GLN A 29 -19.81 31.33 22.87
C GLN A 29 -19.75 32.81 23.32
N PRO A 30 -18.58 33.47 23.29
CA PRO A 30 -18.44 34.86 23.74
C PRO A 30 -18.40 35.87 22.58
N TYR A 31 -19.41 35.92 21.71
CA TYR A 31 -19.58 37.02 20.73
C TYR A 31 -21.04 37.47 20.63
N GLY A 32 -21.32 38.68 21.14
CA GLY A 32 -22.65 39.29 21.14
C GLY A 32 -23.05 39.90 19.78
N GLN A 33 -24.36 39.98 19.55
CA GLN A 33 -24.91 40.69 18.38
C GLN A 33 -24.80 42.21 18.56
N HIS A 34 -24.29 42.91 17.55
CA HIS A 34 -24.58 44.32 17.34
C HIS A 34 -25.33 44.49 16.02
N HIS A 35 -26.58 44.96 16.11
CA HIS A 35 -27.31 45.50 14.98
C HIS A 35 -26.69 46.83 14.54
N TYR A 36 -26.60 47.04 13.22
CA TYR A 36 -26.50 48.36 12.62
C TYR A 36 -27.38 48.40 11.37
N ASP A 37 -28.24 49.41 11.28
CA ASP A 37 -29.15 49.62 10.15
C ASP A 37 -28.43 50.24 8.95
N LEU A 38 -28.93 49.91 7.74
CA LEU A 38 -28.48 50.50 6.48
C LEU A 38 -29.58 51.42 5.90
N PRO A 39 -29.30 52.71 5.63
CA PRO A 39 -30.20 53.56 4.86
C PRO A 39 -30.16 53.20 3.37
N ALA A 40 -31.29 53.29 2.69
CA ALA A 40 -31.46 52.86 1.30
C ALA A 40 -31.76 54.03 0.34
N THR A 41 -31.25 53.95 -0.90
CA THR A 41 -31.74 54.66 -2.10
C THR A 41 -31.29 53.91 -3.37
N PRO A 42 -31.93 54.09 -4.55
CA PRO A 42 -32.08 52.97 -5.51
C PRO A 42 -31.52 53.16 -6.94
N GLY A 43 -31.40 52.04 -7.67
CA GLY A 43 -31.46 52.01 -9.14
C GLY A 43 -30.25 51.36 -9.85
N GLY A 44 -30.47 50.30 -10.64
CA GLY A 44 -29.44 49.68 -11.49
C GLY A 44 -29.80 48.27 -11.95
N HIS A 45 -29.48 47.92 -13.21
CA HIS A 45 -29.76 46.60 -13.79
C HIS A 45 -28.74 45.52 -13.35
N PRO A 46 -29.10 44.21 -13.41
CA PRO A 46 -28.35 43.16 -12.71
C PRO A 46 -27.05 42.74 -13.43
N GLN A 47 -25.91 43.08 -12.82
CA GLN A 47 -24.62 42.42 -13.07
C GLN A 47 -24.47 41.18 -12.19
N ARG A 48 -23.84 40.11 -12.71
CA ARG A 48 -23.48 38.92 -11.93
C ARG A 48 -22.27 39.24 -11.05
N PHE A 49 -22.47 39.42 -9.75
CA PHE A 49 -21.36 39.43 -8.81
C PHE A 49 -20.70 38.05 -8.73
N GLY A 50 -19.44 37.97 -9.16
CA GLY A 50 -18.55 36.88 -8.77
C GLY A 50 -18.12 37.05 -7.32
N THR A 51 -18.04 35.96 -6.56
CA THR A 51 -17.57 35.98 -5.16
C THR A 51 -16.06 36.20 -5.10
N PRO A 52 -15.53 37.23 -4.41
CA PRO A 52 -14.08 37.53 -4.40
C PRO A 52 -13.18 36.48 -3.71
N SER A 53 -13.75 35.42 -3.13
CA SER A 53 -13.11 34.56 -2.11
C SER A 53 -12.16 33.46 -2.61
N ASP A 54 -11.90 33.36 -3.92
CA ASP A 54 -10.97 32.38 -4.51
C ASP A 54 -9.67 33.00 -5.06
N GLN A 55 -9.44 34.31 -4.88
CA GLN A 55 -8.16 34.92 -5.27
C GLN A 55 -7.00 34.40 -4.40
N LEU A 56 -5.93 33.96 -5.06
CA LEU A 56 -4.63 33.69 -4.45
C LEU A 56 -3.97 35.02 -4.04
N ASN A 57 -3.22 35.03 -2.93
CA ASN A 57 -2.51 36.23 -2.50
C ASN A 57 -1.13 36.30 -3.18
N ILE A 58 -1.06 36.88 -4.39
CA ILE A 58 0.06 36.75 -5.34
C ILE A 58 1.29 37.61 -4.99
N HIS A 59 1.45 38.06 -3.74
CA HIS A 59 2.58 38.88 -3.28
C HIS A 59 3.93 38.14 -3.16
N ALA A 60 4.08 36.95 -3.75
CA ALA A 60 5.23 36.06 -3.53
C ALA A 60 6.00 35.61 -4.78
N ALA A 61 5.65 36.12 -5.97
CA ALA A 61 6.42 35.92 -7.21
C ALA A 61 6.18 37.08 -8.20
N GLN A 62 6.82 38.22 -7.98
CA GLN A 62 6.80 39.33 -8.95
C GLN A 62 7.78 39.10 -10.09
N SER A 63 7.28 39.06 -11.32
CA SER A 63 8.05 39.30 -12.55
C SER A 63 8.21 40.81 -12.76
N VAL A 64 9.43 41.27 -12.98
CA VAL A 64 9.76 42.71 -13.03
C VAL A 64 9.48 43.29 -14.43
N ASP A 65 8.20 43.55 -14.71
CA ASP A 65 7.72 44.19 -15.95
C ASP A 65 6.83 45.43 -15.67
N THR A 66 6.74 45.91 -14.42
CA THR A 66 5.80 46.99 -14.06
C THR A 66 6.29 47.89 -12.92
N LEU A 67 7.49 48.46 -13.05
CA LEU A 67 8.00 49.48 -12.12
C LEU A 67 8.95 50.48 -12.81
N GLY A 68 8.42 51.14 -13.85
CA GLY A 68 9.01 52.35 -14.41
C GLY A 68 8.22 53.58 -13.98
N GLN A 69 8.94 54.65 -13.64
CA GLN A 69 8.44 56.03 -13.54
C GLN A 69 7.36 56.33 -12.47
N TYR A 70 7.80 56.69 -11.26
CA TYR A 70 7.34 57.90 -10.55
C TYR A 70 8.42 58.39 -9.56
N ASP A 71 8.29 59.61 -9.07
CA ASP A 71 9.42 60.49 -8.72
C ASP A 71 9.76 60.60 -7.21
N GLN A 72 10.90 61.21 -6.88
CA GLN A 72 11.36 61.48 -5.52
C GLN A 72 10.44 62.45 -4.77
N SER A 73 10.20 62.19 -3.48
CA SER A 73 10.16 63.27 -2.46
C SER A 73 10.14 62.77 -1.00
N HIS A 74 10.80 63.57 -0.16
CA HIS A 74 10.73 63.70 1.31
C HIS A 74 10.93 62.49 2.26
N VAL A 75 11.94 62.66 3.12
CA VAL A 75 12.16 61.94 4.38
C VAL A 75 11.27 62.53 5.48
N GLY A 76 10.70 61.68 6.33
CA GLY A 76 10.02 62.08 7.58
C GLY A 76 9.99 60.92 8.57
N SER A 77 10.57 61.11 9.76
CA SER A 77 10.75 60.06 10.76
C SER A 77 9.78 60.19 11.95
N HIS A 78 9.06 59.13 12.27
CA HIS A 78 8.43 58.95 13.58
C HIS A 78 8.41 57.47 13.98
N LEU A 79 8.75 57.18 15.24
CA LEU A 79 8.59 55.85 15.83
C LEU A 79 7.14 55.65 16.31
N GLY A 80 6.62 54.44 16.11
CA GLY A 80 5.40 53.96 16.75
C GLY A 80 5.48 52.45 16.98
N GLN A 81 5.43 52.01 18.23
CA GLN A 81 5.34 50.59 18.56
C GLN A 81 3.92 50.08 18.26
N GLN A 82 3.81 48.93 17.59
CA GLN A 82 2.58 48.14 17.56
C GLN A 82 2.90 46.67 17.82
N HIS A 83 2.17 46.05 18.74
CA HIS A 83 2.26 44.61 19.00
C HIS A 83 1.62 43.84 17.84
N HIS A 84 2.37 42.90 17.25
CA HIS A 84 1.78 41.83 16.46
C HIS A 84 1.12 40.80 17.40
N GLY A 85 -0.19 40.59 17.23
CA GLY A 85 -0.93 39.51 17.86
C GLY A 85 -1.06 38.31 16.92
N ASP A 86 -0.03 37.46 16.86
CA ASP A 86 -0.03 36.28 16.00
C ASP A 86 -0.93 35.16 16.55
N TYR A 87 -2.15 35.07 16.01
CA TYR A 87 -3.02 33.90 16.18
C TYR A 87 -2.57 32.74 15.28
N ASN A 88 -1.36 32.24 15.51
CA ASN A 88 -0.84 31.03 14.88
C ASN A 88 -1.13 29.82 15.79
N VAL A 89 -2.07 28.96 15.39
CA VAL A 89 -2.39 27.73 16.15
C VAL A 89 -1.24 26.74 15.97
N ASN A 90 -0.36 26.67 16.96
CA ASN A 90 0.68 25.64 17.04
C ASN A 90 0.02 24.26 17.22
N PRO A 91 0.33 23.24 16.38
CA PRO A 91 -0.16 21.86 16.56
C PRO A 91 0.09 21.28 17.95
N GLU A 92 1.12 21.75 18.66
CA GLU A 92 1.42 21.34 20.04
C GLU A 92 0.33 21.76 21.05
N ALA A 93 -0.48 22.80 20.76
CA ALA A 93 -1.58 23.20 21.65
C ALA A 93 -2.69 22.14 21.76
N HIS A 94 -2.84 21.26 20.76
CA HIS A 94 -3.75 20.11 20.85
C HIS A 94 -3.16 18.91 21.61
N HIS A 95 -1.87 18.96 21.97
CA HIS A 95 -1.19 17.91 22.72
C HIS A 95 -1.37 18.03 24.24
N ASP A 96 -1.97 19.11 24.75
CA ASP A 96 -1.99 19.43 26.18
C ASP A 96 -3.30 19.08 26.91
N GLN A 97 -4.37 18.77 26.19
CA GLN A 97 -5.63 18.29 26.79
C GLN A 97 -5.54 16.90 27.46
N TYR A 98 -4.37 16.26 27.44
CA TYR A 98 -4.11 14.95 28.05
C TYR A 98 -2.85 14.95 28.95
N TYR A 99 -2.55 16.08 29.60
CA TYR A 99 -1.49 16.15 30.60
C TYR A 99 -2.01 15.84 32.02
N ASN A 100 -1.50 14.77 32.63
CA ASN A 100 -1.52 14.59 34.08
C ASN A 100 -0.13 14.90 34.62
N SER A 101 -0.03 15.73 35.67
CA SER A 101 1.23 15.99 36.36
C SER A 101 1.77 14.71 37.02
N PRO A 102 3.10 14.47 37.00
CA PRO A 102 3.72 13.43 37.82
C PRO A 102 3.43 13.64 39.31
N TYR A 103 3.25 12.55 40.04
CA TYR A 103 3.13 12.58 41.49
C TYR A 103 4.53 12.57 42.11
N GLU A 104 4.97 13.71 42.65
CA GLU A 104 6.18 13.80 43.48
C GLU A 104 5.81 13.72 44.97
N PRO A 105 6.32 12.72 45.73
CA PRO A 105 6.19 12.70 47.18
C PRO A 105 7.19 13.69 47.82
N GLY A 106 6.68 14.74 48.47
CA GLY A 106 7.48 15.87 48.89
C GLY A 106 8.17 15.76 50.27
N LEU A 107 9.43 16.24 50.29
CA LEU A 107 10.13 16.96 51.37
C LEU A 107 10.44 16.28 52.72
N HIS A 108 11.75 16.19 53.01
CA HIS A 108 12.47 16.59 54.24
C HIS A 108 13.98 16.28 54.04
N ASP A 109 14.98 16.97 54.60
CA ASP A 109 15.15 18.37 55.06
C ASP A 109 16.66 18.65 55.31
N GLY A 110 17.10 19.91 55.22
CA GLY A 110 18.35 20.43 55.82
C GLY A 110 19.72 20.23 55.12
N GLY A 111 20.59 21.25 55.22
CA GLY A 111 22.05 21.10 55.12
C GLY A 111 22.79 22.04 54.14
N TYR A 112 23.48 23.07 54.65
CA TYR A 112 24.55 23.79 53.95
C TYR A 112 25.92 23.15 54.31
N ASP A 113 26.92 23.16 53.41
CA ASP A 113 28.07 24.12 53.42
C ASP A 113 29.15 23.77 52.33
N HIS A 114 30.30 24.44 52.35
CA HIS A 114 31.30 24.58 51.26
C HIS A 114 32.54 23.64 51.26
N SER A 115 33.16 23.55 50.06
CA SER A 115 34.62 23.54 49.74
C SER A 115 35.50 22.27 49.76
N PHE A 116 36.28 22.10 48.66
CA PHE A 116 37.70 21.62 48.50
C PHE A 116 38.17 20.28 49.16
N ASP A 117 39.01 19.39 48.59
CA ASP A 117 39.91 19.42 47.42
C ASP A 117 40.33 17.98 46.94
N GLN A 118 41.27 17.88 45.97
CA GLN A 118 42.12 16.78 45.43
C GLN A 118 42.39 15.51 46.28
N GLY A 119 42.85 14.37 45.74
CA GLY A 119 43.32 13.97 44.38
C GLY A 119 43.19 12.43 44.22
N TYR A 120 43.81 11.65 43.33
CA TYR A 120 44.91 11.74 42.33
C TYR A 120 44.51 10.85 41.10
N ASP A 121 45.20 10.72 39.95
CA ASP A 121 46.64 10.73 39.63
C ASP A 121 46.94 11.14 38.15
N GLN A 122 48.15 11.63 37.85
CA GLN A 122 48.57 12.05 36.48
C GLN A 122 50.12 12.10 36.28
N ALA A 123 50.64 11.46 35.21
CA ALA A 123 51.94 11.72 34.53
C ALA A 123 52.03 10.84 33.25
N GLY A 124 52.87 11.04 32.21
CA GLY A 124 54.09 11.86 31.99
C GLY A 124 55.31 10.96 31.67
N TYR A 125 56.35 11.29 30.86
CA TYR A 125 56.71 12.46 30.02
C TYR A 125 57.96 12.14 29.12
N ASN A 126 58.39 13.06 28.24
CA ASN A 126 59.75 13.23 27.58
C ASN A 126 60.30 12.14 26.60
N HIS A 127 60.80 12.38 25.38
CA HIS A 127 61.62 13.43 24.69
C HIS A 127 63.16 13.16 24.65
N GLN A 128 63.81 13.53 23.51
CA GLN A 128 65.27 13.46 23.13
C GLN A 128 65.86 12.07 22.75
N GLY A 129 66.81 11.93 21.80
CA GLY A 129 67.36 12.89 20.79
C GLY A 129 68.58 12.34 20.00
N TYR A 130 68.89 12.93 18.81
CA TYR A 130 70.08 12.75 17.92
C TYR A 130 70.32 11.33 17.31
N GLU A 131 70.97 11.10 16.15
CA GLU A 131 71.79 11.88 15.17
C GLU A 131 71.67 11.19 13.75
N GLN A 132 72.36 11.42 12.60
CA GLN A 132 73.47 12.24 12.06
C GLN A 132 73.44 12.27 10.49
N ASN A 133 73.85 13.36 9.81
CA ASN A 133 74.33 13.53 8.40
C ASN A 133 73.46 13.07 7.18
N ASP A 134 73.60 13.59 5.92
CA ASP A 134 74.50 14.60 5.32
C ASP A 134 73.91 15.29 4.04
N TYR A 135 74.45 16.49 3.65
CA TYR A 135 74.46 17.28 2.37
C TYR A 135 73.40 17.09 1.24
N ALA A 136 73.10 18.03 0.30
CA ALA A 136 73.25 19.49 0.07
C ALA A 136 72.48 19.81 -1.27
N ASP A 137 71.58 20.79 -1.42
CA ASP A 137 71.71 22.27 -1.55
C ASP A 137 71.70 22.83 -3.02
N THR A 138 71.11 24.02 -3.19
CA THR A 138 71.03 24.91 -4.39
C THR A 138 70.20 24.51 -5.63
N GLY A 139 69.58 25.51 -6.29
CA GLY A 139 69.23 25.48 -7.73
C GLY A 139 67.82 25.93 -8.16
N HIS A 140 67.65 27.19 -8.58
CA HIS A 140 66.52 27.63 -9.44
C HIS A 140 66.94 27.62 -10.95
N PRO A 141 66.14 28.09 -11.95
CA PRO A 141 65.21 27.21 -12.66
C PRO A 141 65.26 27.35 -14.21
N ALA A 142 64.26 26.75 -14.87
CA ALA A 142 63.58 27.23 -16.10
C ALA A 142 63.91 26.64 -17.50
N LEU A 143 62.87 26.75 -18.34
CA LEU A 143 62.80 26.74 -19.81
C LEU A 143 62.86 25.43 -20.60
N GLN A 144 62.19 25.50 -21.75
CA GLN A 144 62.08 24.50 -22.81
C GLN A 144 63.29 24.57 -23.75
N PRO A 145 63.42 23.62 -24.69
CA PRO A 145 63.14 24.05 -26.07
C PRO A 145 62.30 23.05 -26.88
N SER A 146 61.76 23.53 -28.00
CA SER A 146 61.31 22.72 -29.13
C SER A 146 62.38 22.71 -30.22
N ASP A 147 62.46 21.66 -31.07
CA ASP A 147 62.33 21.87 -32.53
C ASP A 147 62.41 20.58 -33.39
N HIS A 148 61.43 20.48 -34.30
CA HIS A 148 61.48 20.10 -35.72
C HIS A 148 62.42 18.99 -36.31
N GLN A 149 61.73 18.01 -36.95
CA GLN A 149 61.73 17.72 -38.42
C GLN A 149 62.33 16.39 -38.98
N ARG A 150 61.52 15.76 -39.87
CA ARG A 150 61.86 14.96 -41.08
C ARG A 150 62.45 13.54 -40.86
N LEU A 151 62.30 12.52 -41.75
CA LEU A 151 61.66 12.37 -43.08
C LEU A 151 61.42 10.85 -43.40
N LEU A 152 60.50 10.51 -44.34
CA LEU A 152 60.47 9.26 -45.18
C LEU A 152 60.12 7.88 -44.50
N GLN A 153 59.56 6.83 -45.15
CA GLN A 153 58.96 6.64 -46.50
C GLN A 153 58.24 5.25 -46.72
N ASP A 154 57.37 5.17 -47.74
CA ASP A 154 56.82 3.99 -48.50
C ASP A 154 55.61 3.13 -48.01
N ASP A 155 55.11 2.29 -48.95
CA ASP A 155 53.70 1.92 -49.30
C ASP A 155 53.64 0.39 -49.67
N PRO A 156 52.67 -0.22 -50.41
CA PRO A 156 51.20 -0.14 -50.51
C PRO A 156 50.46 -1.47 -50.24
N SER A 157 49.11 -1.46 -50.23
CA SER A 157 48.29 -2.42 -51.05
C SER A 157 46.77 -2.12 -51.07
N GLN A 158 46.09 -2.59 -52.12
CA GLN A 158 44.76 -2.16 -52.58
C GLN A 158 43.59 -3.06 -52.14
N GLN A 159 42.35 -2.53 -52.19
CA GLN A 159 41.27 -3.13 -53.01
C GLN A 159 40.10 -2.15 -53.25
N GLN A 160 39.35 -2.34 -54.36
CA GLN A 160 38.26 -1.47 -54.82
C GLN A 160 36.96 -2.25 -55.10
N GLN A 161 35.81 -1.66 -54.77
CA GLN A 161 34.46 -1.87 -55.35
C GLN A 161 33.43 -1.03 -54.56
N GLN A 162 32.32 -0.52 -55.09
CA GLN A 162 31.94 -0.18 -56.47
C GLN A 162 30.82 0.89 -56.38
N HIS A 163 30.62 1.73 -57.40
CA HIS A 163 29.69 2.88 -57.32
C HIS A 163 28.38 2.63 -58.10
N VAL A 164 27.23 2.97 -57.49
CA VAL A 164 25.90 2.95 -58.14
C VAL A 164 25.21 4.29 -57.87
N PRO A 165 24.82 5.06 -58.90
CA PRO A 165 24.21 6.37 -58.71
C PRO A 165 22.71 6.27 -58.40
N THR A 166 22.20 7.14 -57.55
CA THR A 166 20.75 7.32 -57.32
C THR A 166 20.42 8.82 -57.20
N GLN A 167 19.21 9.21 -57.59
CA GLN A 167 18.82 10.61 -57.82
C GLN A 167 18.72 11.44 -56.53
N PRO A 168 18.92 12.78 -56.59
CA PRO A 168 18.94 13.64 -55.41
C PRO A 168 17.54 13.82 -54.80
N ALA A 169 17.42 13.54 -53.51
CA ALA A 169 16.24 13.89 -52.72
C ALA A 169 16.20 15.40 -52.41
N LEU A 170 14.99 15.93 -52.22
CA LEU A 170 14.74 17.35 -51.94
C LEU A 170 15.50 17.83 -50.70
N VAL A 171 16.20 18.97 -50.82
CA VAL A 171 16.93 19.61 -49.73
C VAL A 171 15.94 20.12 -48.68
N GLY A 172 16.00 19.57 -47.47
CA GLY A 172 15.29 20.12 -46.33
C GLY A 172 15.84 21.49 -45.95
N GLY A 173 14.97 22.48 -45.79
CA GLY A 173 15.35 23.82 -45.35
C GLY A 173 16.04 23.82 -43.97
N PRO A 174 16.91 24.80 -43.68
CA PRO A 174 17.68 24.82 -42.44
C PRO A 174 16.76 24.87 -41.21
N ALA A 175 17.04 24.03 -40.22
CA ALA A 175 16.25 23.94 -39.00
C ALA A 175 16.23 25.29 -38.25
N ILE A 176 15.02 25.77 -37.93
CA ILE A 176 14.81 27.03 -37.21
C ILE A 176 15.45 26.92 -35.82
N LYS A 177 16.52 27.70 -35.57
CA LYS A 177 17.11 27.84 -34.24
C LYS A 177 16.10 28.55 -33.33
N ARG A 178 15.37 27.77 -32.54
CA ARG A 178 14.50 28.28 -31.48
C ARG A 178 15.35 28.95 -30.40
N TRP A 179 14.96 30.16 -30.02
CA TRP A 179 15.50 30.86 -28.87
C TRP A 179 14.77 30.33 -27.63
N LYS A 180 15.44 30.32 -26.48
CA LYS A 180 14.80 30.00 -25.19
C LYS A 180 14.77 31.25 -24.33
N THR A 181 13.61 31.60 -23.80
CA THR A 181 13.46 32.77 -22.94
C THR A 181 13.96 32.46 -21.52
N VAL A 182 15.20 32.88 -21.21
CA VAL A 182 15.78 32.76 -19.86
C VAL A 182 15.11 33.78 -18.94
N LYS A 183 14.22 33.33 -18.06
CA LYS A 183 13.56 34.19 -17.06
C LYS A 183 14.29 34.11 -15.73
N GLN A 184 14.35 35.24 -15.01
CA GLN A 184 14.73 35.24 -13.60
C GLN A 184 13.50 34.92 -12.76
N VAL A 185 13.67 34.04 -11.77
CA VAL A 185 12.62 33.66 -10.82
C VAL A 185 13.19 33.74 -9.40
N LEU A 186 12.43 34.37 -8.51
CA LEU A 186 12.76 34.52 -7.09
C LEU A 186 12.47 33.21 -6.34
N LEU A 187 13.27 32.90 -5.31
CA LEU A 187 13.01 31.75 -4.45
C LEU A 187 11.85 32.04 -3.48
N TYR A 188 10.83 31.19 -3.48
CA TYR A 188 9.72 31.27 -2.53
C TYR A 188 10.15 30.65 -1.20
N ARG A 189 10.31 31.47 -0.15
CA ARG A 189 10.82 31.05 1.19
C ARG A 189 12.14 30.26 1.11
N GLY A 190 13.03 30.63 0.18
CA GLY A 190 14.30 29.93 -0.07
C GLY A 190 14.21 28.71 -1.01
N ASN A 191 13.00 28.27 -1.37
CA ASN A 191 12.76 27.10 -2.21
C ASN A 191 12.45 27.47 -3.67
N LEU A 192 12.85 26.62 -4.62
CA LEU A 192 12.56 26.85 -6.04
C LEU A 192 11.11 26.45 -6.36
N VAL A 193 10.28 27.46 -6.57
CA VAL A 193 8.87 27.35 -6.97
C VAL A 193 8.70 28.11 -8.28
N LEU A 194 8.03 27.49 -9.26
CA LEU A 194 7.77 28.07 -10.58
C LEU A 194 6.28 27.97 -10.89
N ASP A 195 5.59 29.09 -11.12
CA ASP A 195 4.23 29.08 -11.67
C ASP A 195 4.31 29.12 -13.20
N CYS A 196 3.94 28.01 -13.84
CA CYS A 196 4.05 27.82 -15.29
C CYS A 196 2.64 27.83 -15.91
N PRO A 197 2.38 28.62 -16.97
CA PRO A 197 1.10 28.59 -17.67
C PRO A 197 0.85 27.20 -18.26
N VAL A 198 -0.40 26.75 -18.30
CA VAL A 198 -0.75 25.50 -18.99
C VAL A 198 -1.00 25.73 -20.50
N PRO A 199 -0.88 24.72 -21.37
CA PRO A 199 -0.94 24.93 -22.83
C PRO A 199 -2.23 25.65 -23.28
N PRO A 200 -2.16 26.71 -24.11
CA PRO A 200 -3.33 27.46 -24.57
C PRO A 200 -4.45 26.61 -25.20
N VAL A 201 -4.13 25.47 -25.84
CA VAL A 201 -5.15 24.52 -26.33
C VAL A 201 -5.97 23.91 -25.18
N LEU A 202 -5.34 23.58 -24.05
CA LEU A 202 -6.01 23.05 -22.85
C LEU A 202 -6.84 24.12 -22.13
N LEU A 203 -6.40 25.39 -22.17
CA LEU A 203 -7.15 26.55 -21.68
C LEU A 203 -8.44 26.75 -22.48
N GLN A 204 -8.35 26.90 -23.80
CA GLN A 204 -9.51 27.13 -24.68
C GLN A 204 -10.58 26.01 -24.61
N GLN A 205 -10.17 24.80 -24.21
CA GLN A 205 -11.06 23.67 -24.02
C GLN A 205 -11.88 23.76 -22.72
N ASN A 206 -11.46 24.53 -21.71
CA ASN A 206 -12.01 24.53 -20.36
C ASN A 206 -12.46 25.94 -19.88
N PRO A 207 -13.33 26.07 -18.85
CA PRO A 207 -13.74 27.37 -18.31
C PRO A 207 -12.75 27.86 -17.25
N HIS A 208 -12.04 28.96 -17.53
CA HIS A 208 -11.06 29.59 -16.65
C HIS A 208 -11.32 31.10 -16.50
N GLY A 209 -10.81 31.71 -15.42
CA GLY A 209 -10.67 33.16 -15.26
C GLY A 209 -9.36 33.68 -15.85
N GLU A 210 -9.03 34.95 -15.61
CA GLU A 210 -7.80 35.56 -16.16
C GLU A 210 -6.52 34.98 -15.54
N ARG A 211 -6.50 34.77 -14.21
CA ARG A 211 -5.35 34.17 -13.50
C ARG A 211 -5.81 33.42 -12.24
N ASP A 212 -5.96 32.11 -12.36
CA ASP A 212 -6.47 31.23 -11.29
C ASP A 212 -5.77 29.85 -11.26
N GLU A 213 -6.29 28.94 -10.43
CA GLU A 213 -5.77 27.58 -10.27
C GLU A 213 -5.92 26.67 -11.50
N PHE A 214 -6.74 27.09 -12.49
CA PHE A 214 -6.94 26.42 -13.77
C PHE A 214 -6.06 27.02 -14.89
N THR A 215 -5.43 28.18 -14.70
CA THR A 215 -4.53 28.76 -15.72
C THR A 215 -3.05 28.44 -15.55
N HIS A 216 -2.59 28.19 -14.32
CA HIS A 216 -1.17 27.91 -14.03
C HIS A 216 -0.99 26.60 -13.25
N MET A 217 0.02 25.81 -13.65
CA MET A 217 0.57 24.69 -12.90
C MET A 217 1.74 25.17 -12.05
N ARG A 218 1.70 24.93 -10.74
CA ARG A 218 2.79 25.29 -9.81
C ARG A 218 3.77 24.11 -9.70
N TYR A 219 5.00 24.30 -10.15
CA TYR A 219 6.11 23.38 -9.93
C TYR A 219 6.88 23.75 -8.65
N THR A 220 7.37 22.75 -7.93
CA THR A 220 8.27 22.90 -6.78
C THR A 220 9.35 21.81 -6.83
N ALA A 221 10.61 22.20 -6.71
CA ALA A 221 11.74 21.27 -6.59
C ALA A 221 12.04 21.04 -5.10
N ALA A 222 11.72 19.85 -4.58
CA ALA A 222 12.01 19.49 -3.20
C ALA A 222 13.46 19.01 -3.06
N THR A 223 14.21 19.56 -2.10
CA THR A 223 15.65 19.31 -1.87
C THR A 223 15.92 18.72 -0.49
N CYS A 224 14.90 18.07 0.08
CA CYS A 224 14.82 17.60 1.46
C CYS A 224 14.26 16.16 1.51
N ASP A 225 14.38 15.50 2.67
CA ASP A 225 13.69 14.23 2.95
C ASP A 225 12.19 14.50 3.26
N PRO A 226 11.26 13.56 2.98
CA PRO A 226 9.84 13.71 3.27
C PRO A 226 9.48 14.16 4.69
N SER A 227 10.24 13.79 5.74
CA SER A 227 9.94 14.23 7.11
C SER A 227 10.27 15.71 7.35
N ASP A 228 11.21 16.27 6.59
CA ASP A 228 11.66 17.66 6.75
C ASP A 228 10.94 18.65 5.83
N PHE A 229 10.13 18.19 4.88
CA PHE A 229 9.43 19.04 3.91
C PHE A 229 8.69 20.23 4.54
N TYR A 230 7.93 20.00 5.61
CA TYR A 230 7.26 21.07 6.36
C TYR A 230 8.25 22.01 7.06
N ASN A 231 9.31 21.45 7.63
CA ASN A 231 10.30 22.16 8.46
C ASN A 231 11.23 23.05 7.59
N GLU A 232 11.59 22.59 6.39
CA GLU A 232 12.27 23.38 5.34
C GLU A 232 11.32 24.36 4.60
N ASN A 233 10.20 24.74 5.22
CA ASN A 233 9.27 25.78 4.74
C ASN A 233 8.63 25.52 3.36
N PHE A 234 8.59 24.27 2.88
CA PHE A 234 7.80 23.92 1.71
C PHE A 234 6.30 23.95 2.05
N THR A 235 5.47 24.33 1.08
CA THR A 235 4.02 24.49 1.26
C THR A 235 3.27 24.22 -0.05
N LEU A 236 2.03 23.77 0.08
CA LEU A 236 1.14 23.35 -1.00
C LEU A 236 0.04 24.40 -1.27
N ARG A 237 -0.45 24.45 -2.51
CA ARG A 237 -1.38 25.45 -3.04
C ARG A 237 -2.65 25.63 -2.19
N GLN A 238 -3.16 24.57 -1.58
CA GLN A 238 -4.36 24.59 -0.74
C GLN A 238 -4.22 25.51 0.50
N ARG A 239 -3.00 25.70 1.02
CA ARG A 239 -2.70 26.63 2.12
C ARG A 239 -2.39 28.06 1.65
N LEU A 240 -2.27 28.31 0.34
CA LEU A 240 -1.89 29.62 -0.24
C LEU A 240 -3.08 30.46 -0.75
N PHE A 241 -4.28 29.88 -0.79
CA PHE A 241 -5.51 30.65 -1.04
C PHE A 241 -5.77 31.65 0.11
N SER A 242 -6.29 32.83 -0.22
CA SER A 242 -6.66 33.88 0.75
C SER A 242 -7.56 33.37 1.89
N LYS A 243 -8.42 32.39 1.59
CA LYS A 243 -9.00 31.48 2.59
C LYS A 243 -8.43 30.06 2.38
N PRO A 244 -7.55 29.56 3.25
CA PRO A 244 -6.99 28.22 3.14
C PRO A 244 -8.06 27.13 3.04
N ARG A 245 -7.85 26.16 2.15
CA ARG A 245 -8.79 25.05 1.91
C ARG A 245 -8.47 23.88 2.84
N HIS A 246 -9.42 23.57 3.73
CA HIS A 246 -9.37 22.38 4.59
C HIS A 246 -9.53 21.11 3.74
N THR A 247 -8.63 20.14 3.93
CA THR A 247 -8.68 18.86 3.21
C THR A 247 -9.50 17.84 4.00
N GLU A 248 -10.72 17.54 3.53
CA GLU A 248 -11.53 16.48 4.12
C GLU A 248 -11.00 15.09 3.73
N LEU A 249 -10.55 14.96 2.48
CA LEU A 249 -10.19 13.69 1.87
C LEU A 249 -8.93 13.84 1.01
N PHE A 250 -7.84 13.18 1.42
CA PHE A 250 -6.59 13.14 0.69
C PHE A 250 -6.40 11.75 0.09
N ILE A 251 -6.39 11.65 -1.23
CA ILE A 251 -6.32 10.37 -1.96
C ILE A 251 -4.93 10.26 -2.59
N VAL A 252 -4.17 9.19 -2.32
CA VAL A 252 -2.95 8.87 -3.08
C VAL A 252 -3.18 7.75 -4.07
N VAL A 253 -2.63 7.92 -5.26
CA VAL A 253 -2.37 6.86 -6.23
C VAL A 253 -0.86 6.60 -6.27
N THR A 254 -0.41 5.46 -5.74
CA THR A 254 0.99 5.02 -5.82
C THR A 254 1.29 4.35 -7.15
N MET A 255 2.41 4.71 -7.78
CA MET A 255 2.79 4.30 -9.13
C MET A 255 4.31 4.10 -9.25
N TYR A 256 4.74 3.14 -10.05
CA TYR A 256 6.13 2.86 -10.38
C TYR A 256 6.38 2.91 -11.89
N ASN A 257 5.80 1.98 -12.65
CA ASN A 257 6.03 1.82 -14.10
C ASN A 257 4.77 1.42 -14.89
N GLU A 258 3.60 1.54 -14.29
CA GLU A 258 2.30 1.19 -14.84
C GLU A 258 1.99 1.99 -16.13
N ASP A 259 1.31 1.34 -17.08
CA ASP A 259 0.95 1.95 -18.34
C ASP A 259 -0.24 2.94 -18.24
N ASP A 260 -0.49 3.64 -19.34
CA ASP A 260 -1.53 4.64 -19.45
C ASP A 260 -2.93 4.04 -19.26
N VAL A 261 -3.13 2.76 -19.58
CA VAL A 261 -4.40 2.06 -19.39
C VAL A 261 -4.63 1.74 -17.92
N LEU A 262 -3.64 1.22 -17.19
CA LEU A 262 -3.70 0.97 -15.75
C LEU A 262 -3.91 2.28 -14.97
N PHE A 263 -3.12 3.31 -15.28
CA PHE A 263 -3.25 4.63 -14.67
C PHE A 263 -4.61 5.27 -14.98
N ALA A 264 -5.02 5.34 -16.25
CA ALA A 264 -6.30 5.94 -16.62
C ALA A 264 -7.49 5.19 -16.02
N ARG A 265 -7.44 3.86 -15.96
CA ARG A 265 -8.48 3.03 -15.33
C ARG A 265 -8.67 3.38 -13.85
N THR A 266 -7.57 3.61 -13.13
CA THR A 266 -7.52 4.06 -11.73
C THR A 266 -8.16 5.45 -11.58
N MET A 267 -7.64 6.43 -12.32
CA MET A 267 -8.06 7.83 -12.26
C MET A 267 -9.52 8.01 -12.71
N VAL A 268 -10.02 7.25 -13.70
CA VAL A 268 -11.44 7.21 -14.08
C VAL A 268 -12.33 6.79 -12.92
N GLY A 269 -11.86 5.91 -12.03
CA GLY A 269 -12.56 5.55 -10.80
C GLY A 269 -12.57 6.69 -9.79
N VAL A 270 -11.40 7.31 -9.54
CA VAL A 270 -11.24 8.43 -8.60
C VAL A 270 -12.11 9.63 -9.02
N PHE A 271 -12.00 10.07 -10.28
CA PHE A 271 -12.78 11.20 -10.81
C PHE A 271 -14.29 10.97 -10.72
N LYS A 272 -14.77 9.74 -10.95
CA LYS A 272 -16.20 9.40 -10.79
C LYS A 272 -16.69 9.46 -9.35
N ASN A 273 -15.84 9.15 -8.37
CA ASN A 273 -16.18 9.34 -6.96
C ASN A 273 -16.26 10.84 -6.61
N ILE A 274 -15.40 11.68 -7.20
CA ILE A 274 -15.46 13.13 -7.03
C ILE A 274 -16.70 13.71 -7.70
N GLU A 275 -17.04 13.31 -8.95
CA GLU A 275 -18.32 13.65 -9.59
C GLU A 275 -19.52 13.20 -8.72
N TYR A 276 -19.50 11.99 -8.17
CA TYR A 276 -20.55 11.47 -7.29
C TYR A 276 -20.73 12.33 -6.04
N MET A 277 -19.64 12.74 -5.37
CA MET A 277 -19.70 13.61 -4.18
C MET A 277 -20.11 15.05 -4.53
N CYS A 278 -19.65 15.60 -5.66
CA CYS A 278 -20.06 16.93 -6.13
C CYS A 278 -21.57 17.00 -6.44
N ASN A 279 -22.16 15.89 -6.88
CA ASN A 279 -23.57 15.78 -7.27
C ASN A 279 -24.52 15.39 -6.10
N ARG A 280 -24.08 15.46 -4.83
CA ARG A 280 -24.95 15.24 -3.66
C ARG A 280 -25.59 16.56 -3.19
N PRO A 281 -26.89 16.83 -3.40
CA PRO A 281 -27.52 18.05 -2.90
C PRO A 281 -27.77 18.01 -1.39
N ASN A 282 -28.05 16.82 -0.84
CA ASN A 282 -28.49 16.63 0.55
C ASN A 282 -27.34 15.99 1.35
N SER A 283 -26.32 16.78 1.68
CA SER A 283 -25.19 16.37 2.53
C SER A 283 -24.64 17.58 3.29
N LYS A 284 -24.17 17.39 4.53
CA LYS A 284 -23.49 18.44 5.30
C LYS A 284 -22.07 18.69 4.78
N THR A 285 -21.39 17.62 4.37
CA THR A 285 -19.98 17.66 3.96
C THR A 285 -19.81 17.87 2.45
N TRP A 286 -20.76 17.35 1.66
CA TRP A 286 -20.66 17.23 0.20
C TRP A 286 -21.71 18.07 -0.53
N GLY A 287 -21.41 18.46 -1.76
CA GLY A 287 -22.16 19.42 -2.57
C GLY A 287 -21.30 19.91 -3.73
N LYS A 288 -21.73 20.92 -4.48
CA LYS A 288 -21.04 21.37 -5.71
C LYS A 288 -19.55 21.66 -5.53
N ASP A 289 -19.16 22.22 -4.38
CA ASP A 289 -17.76 22.53 -4.02
C ASP A 289 -17.03 21.39 -3.29
N ALA A 290 -17.54 20.15 -3.31
CA ALA A 290 -16.90 18.99 -2.70
C ALA A 290 -15.45 18.80 -3.17
N TRP A 291 -15.17 19.08 -4.44
CA TRP A 291 -13.83 19.04 -5.02
C TRP A 291 -12.82 19.96 -4.32
N LYS A 292 -13.25 21.10 -3.73
CA LYS A 292 -12.36 22.00 -2.98
C LYS A 292 -11.85 21.37 -1.67
N LYS A 293 -12.57 20.37 -1.14
CA LYS A 293 -12.20 19.60 0.06
C LYS A 293 -11.43 18.31 -0.23
N ILE A 294 -11.26 17.95 -1.51
CA ILE A 294 -10.63 16.71 -1.95
C ILE A 294 -9.33 17.05 -2.67
N VAL A 295 -8.24 16.37 -2.31
CA VAL A 295 -6.95 16.49 -3.01
C VAL A 295 -6.53 15.09 -3.49
N VAL A 296 -6.10 14.99 -4.75
CA VAL A 296 -5.63 13.74 -5.36
C VAL A 296 -4.14 13.83 -5.61
N CYS A 297 -3.36 13.13 -4.81
CA CYS A 297 -1.94 12.93 -5.01
C CYS A 297 -1.67 11.74 -5.95
N VAL A 298 -0.72 11.89 -6.87
CA VAL A 298 -0.15 10.79 -7.65
C VAL A 298 1.35 10.77 -7.35
N VAL A 299 1.86 9.69 -6.77
CA VAL A 299 3.29 9.58 -6.42
C VAL A 299 3.95 8.53 -7.31
N SER A 300 4.88 8.97 -8.17
CA SER A 300 5.62 8.13 -9.10
C SER A 300 7.04 7.86 -8.61
N ASP A 301 7.40 6.58 -8.59
CA ASP A 301 8.62 6.08 -7.94
C ASP A 301 9.82 5.98 -8.90
N GLY A 302 10.45 7.13 -9.16
CA GLY A 302 11.70 7.26 -9.93
C GLY A 302 11.50 7.82 -11.34
N ARG A 303 12.16 8.95 -11.65
CA ARG A 303 12.05 9.66 -12.93
C ARG A 303 12.47 8.83 -14.15
N ALA A 304 13.38 7.87 -13.99
CA ALA A 304 13.79 6.95 -15.05
C ALA A 304 12.88 5.71 -15.21
N LYS A 305 11.84 5.55 -14.37
CA LYS A 305 11.02 4.33 -14.29
C LYS A 305 9.55 4.55 -14.70
N ILE A 306 9.06 5.79 -14.59
CA ILE A 306 7.73 6.19 -15.07
C ILE A 306 7.56 5.86 -16.57
N ASN A 307 6.40 5.32 -16.93
CA ASN A 307 6.06 5.01 -18.32
C ASN A 307 5.82 6.30 -19.14
N GLU A 308 6.44 6.40 -20.32
CA GLU A 308 6.33 7.56 -21.22
C GLU A 308 4.88 7.87 -21.62
N ARG A 309 4.03 6.86 -21.86
CA ARG A 309 2.60 7.08 -22.18
C ARG A 309 1.83 7.59 -20.97
N THR A 310 2.18 7.15 -19.76
CA THR A 310 1.55 7.62 -18.51
C THR A 310 1.95 9.07 -18.19
N LYS A 311 3.22 9.42 -18.40
CA LYS A 311 3.73 10.80 -18.43
C LYS A 311 2.97 11.66 -19.45
N ALA A 312 2.73 11.14 -20.66
CA ALA A 312 1.95 11.84 -21.69
C ALA A 312 0.47 12.07 -21.27
N VAL A 313 -0.15 11.13 -20.56
CA VAL A 313 -1.50 11.32 -19.99
C VAL A 313 -1.50 12.37 -18.87
N LEU A 314 -0.46 12.45 -18.04
CA LEU A 314 -0.29 13.50 -17.03
C LEU A 314 -0.12 14.90 -17.68
N SER A 315 0.61 14.99 -18.81
CA SER A 315 0.64 16.18 -19.66
C SER A 315 -0.76 16.54 -20.20
N GLY A 316 -1.52 15.54 -20.66
CA GLY A 316 -2.90 15.69 -21.13
C GLY A 316 -3.90 16.18 -20.06
N LEU A 317 -3.61 15.92 -18.78
CA LEU A 317 -4.37 16.46 -17.65
C LEU A 317 -3.92 17.86 -17.22
N GLY A 318 -2.78 18.37 -17.71
CA GLY A 318 -2.18 19.66 -17.32
C GLY A 318 -1.36 19.62 -16.02
N VAL A 319 -1.16 18.45 -15.42
CA VAL A 319 -0.45 18.26 -14.13
C VAL A 319 1.04 17.91 -14.32
N TYR A 320 1.54 17.92 -15.56
CA TYR A 320 2.95 17.76 -15.88
C TYR A 320 3.32 18.57 -17.13
N GLN A 321 4.54 19.10 -17.14
CA GLN A 321 5.20 19.66 -18.31
C GLN A 321 6.71 19.33 -18.24
N GLU A 322 7.34 19.13 -19.40
CA GLU A 322 8.75 18.72 -19.49
C GLU A 322 9.72 19.91 -19.42
N GLY A 323 11.01 19.66 -19.20
CA GLY A 323 12.08 20.68 -19.20
C GLY A 323 12.10 21.63 -17.99
N ILE A 324 10.98 21.75 -17.27
CA ILE A 324 10.89 22.49 -16.00
C ILE A 324 11.79 21.84 -14.94
N ALA A 325 11.78 20.51 -14.85
CA ALA A 325 12.49 19.73 -13.85
C ALA A 325 14.01 20.05 -13.78
N LYS A 326 14.54 20.25 -12.58
CA LYS A 326 15.96 20.56 -12.30
C LYS A 326 16.61 19.48 -11.43
N GLN A 327 17.87 19.15 -11.68
CA GLN A 327 18.58 18.11 -10.90
C GLN A 327 19.05 18.62 -9.52
N GLN A 328 19.44 19.89 -9.45
CA GLN A 328 19.95 20.53 -8.24
C GLN A 328 19.42 21.95 -8.12
N VAL A 329 19.22 22.40 -6.88
CA VAL A 329 18.93 23.80 -6.51
C VAL A 329 19.90 24.21 -5.42
N ASN A 330 20.70 25.24 -5.67
CA ASN A 330 21.70 25.77 -4.72
C ASN A 330 22.64 24.69 -4.19
N SER A 331 23.13 23.85 -5.09
CA SER A 331 23.98 22.67 -4.82
C SER A 331 23.37 21.58 -3.91
N LYS A 332 22.11 21.70 -3.45
CA LYS A 332 21.34 20.54 -2.94
C LYS A 332 20.80 19.71 -4.12
N ASP A 333 20.89 18.38 -4.02
CA ASP A 333 20.19 17.45 -4.91
C ASP A 333 18.68 17.56 -4.74
N VAL A 334 17.93 17.50 -5.85
CA VAL A 334 16.46 17.46 -5.82
C VAL A 334 16.00 16.01 -5.59
N THR A 335 15.25 15.79 -4.52
CA THR A 335 14.74 14.47 -4.11
C THR A 335 13.44 14.12 -4.82
N ALA A 336 12.57 15.11 -5.03
CA ALA A 336 11.33 14.97 -5.80
C ALA A 336 10.93 16.25 -6.56
N HIS A 337 10.19 16.04 -7.63
CA HIS A 337 9.57 17.07 -8.46
C HIS A 337 8.07 17.09 -8.20
N ILE A 338 7.57 18.21 -7.68
CA ILE A 338 6.17 18.37 -7.28
C ILE A 338 5.48 19.30 -8.28
N TYR A 339 4.30 18.91 -8.76
CA TYR A 339 3.50 19.65 -9.72
C TYR A 339 2.06 19.74 -9.21
N GLU A 340 1.53 20.96 -9.07
CA GLU A 340 0.18 21.22 -8.58
C GLU A 340 -0.67 21.90 -9.66
N TYR A 341 -1.81 21.28 -9.97
CA TYR A 341 -2.76 21.83 -10.93
C TYR A 341 -4.18 21.34 -10.62
N THR A 342 -5.18 22.21 -10.79
CA THR A 342 -6.58 21.83 -10.61
C THR A 342 -7.17 21.55 -11.98
N THR A 343 -7.34 20.27 -12.34
CA THR A 343 -7.75 19.89 -13.70
C THR A 343 -9.26 19.81 -13.85
N GLN A 344 -9.78 20.34 -14.96
CA GLN A 344 -11.16 20.19 -15.43
C GLN A 344 -11.24 19.19 -16.61
N THR A 345 -10.13 18.54 -16.96
CA THR A 345 -10.05 17.46 -17.95
C THR A 345 -10.11 16.12 -17.22
N HIS A 346 -11.06 15.26 -17.59
CA HIS A 346 -11.13 13.88 -17.10
C HIS A 346 -10.63 12.90 -18.16
N LEU A 347 -10.28 11.70 -17.71
CA LEU A 347 -9.93 10.59 -18.59
C LEU A 347 -11.17 9.75 -18.94
N THR A 348 -11.07 9.05 -20.06
CA THR A 348 -11.96 7.95 -20.46
C THR A 348 -11.14 6.81 -21.03
N LEU A 349 -11.65 5.59 -20.88
CA LEU A 349 -11.03 4.38 -21.41
C LEU A 349 -12.04 3.63 -22.28
N LYS A 350 -11.70 3.39 -23.55
CA LYS A 350 -12.53 2.65 -24.52
C LYS A 350 -11.65 1.67 -25.28
N ASN A 351 -11.94 0.37 -25.19
CA ASN A 351 -11.18 -0.70 -25.86
C ASN A 351 -9.65 -0.59 -25.62
N ASP A 352 -9.27 -0.29 -24.38
CA ASP A 352 -7.89 -0.10 -23.93
C ASP A 352 -7.14 1.05 -24.64
N ILE A 353 -7.88 2.06 -25.13
CA ILE A 353 -7.37 3.35 -25.59
C ILE A 353 -7.83 4.44 -24.60
N VAL A 354 -6.90 5.27 -24.16
CA VAL A 354 -7.14 6.43 -23.29
C VAL A 354 -7.58 7.63 -24.14
N GLY A 355 -8.56 8.39 -23.67
CA GLY A 355 -9.01 9.63 -24.31
C GLY A 355 -9.45 10.69 -23.30
N LEU A 356 -9.21 11.96 -23.62
CA LEU A 356 -9.51 13.10 -22.75
C LEU A 356 -10.98 13.56 -22.91
N VAL A 357 -11.58 14.09 -21.84
CA VAL A 357 -12.89 14.74 -21.82
C VAL A 357 -12.83 16.00 -20.98
N HIS A 358 -12.90 17.15 -21.64
CA HIS A 358 -12.80 18.49 -21.04
C HIS A 358 -14.14 18.97 -20.44
N ARG A 359 -14.13 20.12 -19.75
CA ARG A 359 -15.31 20.77 -19.14
C ARG A 359 -16.02 19.88 -18.11
N ARG A 360 -15.24 19.17 -17.28
CA ARG A 360 -15.70 18.29 -16.21
C ARG A 360 -15.56 18.94 -14.84
N GLN A 361 -16.06 18.27 -13.79
CA GLN A 361 -15.92 18.75 -12.42
C GLN A 361 -14.43 18.89 -12.07
N PRO A 362 -13.98 20.00 -11.46
CA PRO A 362 -12.57 20.20 -11.15
C PRO A 362 -12.04 19.14 -10.18
N VAL A 363 -10.74 18.85 -10.27
CA VAL A 363 -10.02 17.97 -9.35
C VAL A 363 -8.68 18.61 -9.00
N GLN A 364 -8.46 18.91 -7.71
CA GLN A 364 -7.17 19.41 -7.22
C GLN A 364 -6.15 18.27 -7.27
N MET A 365 -5.17 18.33 -8.18
CA MET A 365 -4.16 17.29 -8.36
C MET A 365 -2.76 17.74 -7.91
N LEU A 366 -2.05 16.80 -7.29
CA LEU A 366 -0.69 16.93 -6.76
C LEU A 366 0.16 15.77 -7.31
N PHE A 367 0.91 15.99 -8.39
CA PHE A 367 1.80 14.98 -8.95
C PHE A 367 3.19 15.11 -8.34
N CYS A 368 3.71 14.03 -7.75
CA CYS A 368 5.03 13.94 -7.14
C CYS A 368 5.86 12.88 -7.88
N LEU A 369 6.83 13.32 -8.69
CA LEU A 369 7.77 12.46 -9.39
C LEU A 369 9.09 12.42 -8.62
N LYS A 370 9.38 11.31 -7.95
CA LYS A 370 10.64 11.15 -7.20
C LYS A 370 11.82 10.99 -8.15
N GLU A 371 12.97 11.58 -7.83
CA GLU A 371 14.15 11.51 -8.71
C GLU A 371 14.74 10.08 -8.77
N LYS A 372 14.81 9.43 -7.61
CA LYS A 372 15.34 8.06 -7.43
C LYS A 372 14.19 7.07 -7.15
N ASN A 373 14.38 5.80 -7.50
CA ASN A 373 13.50 4.72 -7.06
C ASN A 373 13.77 4.46 -5.57
N GLN A 374 12.73 4.50 -4.74
CA GLN A 374 12.81 4.27 -3.29
C GLN A 374 11.68 3.35 -2.77
N LYS A 375 11.00 2.61 -3.66
CA LYS A 375 9.84 1.74 -3.38
C LYS A 375 8.57 2.50 -2.94
N LYS A 376 7.45 1.76 -2.89
CA LYS A 376 6.13 2.23 -2.45
C LYS A 376 6.13 2.85 -1.05
N ILE A 377 6.85 2.26 -0.09
CA ILE A 377 6.85 2.73 1.31
C ILE A 377 7.38 4.17 1.44
N ASN A 378 8.40 4.53 0.66
CA ASN A 378 8.89 5.91 0.56
C ASN A 378 7.86 6.85 -0.10
N SER A 379 7.11 6.36 -1.09
CA SER A 379 5.99 7.12 -1.68
C SER A 379 4.88 7.40 -0.65
N HIS A 380 4.66 6.49 0.31
CA HIS A 380 3.80 6.75 1.47
C HIS A 380 4.40 7.75 2.47
N ARG A 381 5.74 7.86 2.59
CA ARG A 381 6.37 8.94 3.38
C ARG A 381 6.12 10.32 2.79
N TRP A 382 6.28 10.49 1.47
CA TRP A 382 5.87 11.73 0.77
C TRP A 382 4.39 12.06 1.02
N PHE A 383 3.51 11.05 0.96
CA PHE A 383 2.09 11.24 1.21
C PHE A 383 1.77 11.64 2.67
N PHE A 384 2.23 10.89 3.67
CA PHE A 384 1.84 11.10 5.08
C PHE A 384 2.72 12.11 5.84
N GLN A 385 4.04 12.09 5.65
CA GLN A 385 4.98 12.94 6.42
C GLN A 385 5.20 14.31 5.77
N ALA A 386 5.32 14.38 4.43
CA ALA A 386 5.47 15.65 3.73
C ALA A 386 4.11 16.33 3.48
N PHE A 387 3.28 15.75 2.60
CA PHE A 387 2.08 16.41 2.12
C PHE A 387 0.95 16.39 3.15
N GLY A 388 0.77 15.28 3.88
CA GLY A 388 -0.19 15.18 4.97
C GLY A 388 0.04 16.24 6.06
N ARG A 389 1.30 16.45 6.47
CA ARG A 389 1.68 17.44 7.50
C ARG A 389 1.42 18.88 7.05
N VAL A 390 1.48 19.15 5.75
CA VAL A 390 1.09 20.46 5.18
C VAL A 390 -0.43 20.59 5.05
N LEU A 391 -1.14 19.58 4.54
CA LEU A 391 -2.58 19.65 4.25
C LEU A 391 -3.48 19.49 5.48
N ASP A 392 -3.00 18.80 6.52
CA ASP A 392 -3.73 18.35 7.70
C ASP A 392 -5.09 17.71 7.35
N PRO A 393 -5.10 16.56 6.65
CA PRO A 393 -6.31 15.97 6.12
C PRO A 393 -7.09 15.18 7.18
N ASN A 394 -8.43 15.21 7.16
CA ASN A 394 -9.23 14.34 8.02
C ASN A 394 -9.00 12.84 7.69
N ILE A 395 -9.27 12.46 6.44
CA ILE A 395 -9.19 11.08 5.96
C ILE A 395 -8.19 10.95 4.80
N CYS A 396 -7.27 10.00 4.92
CA CYS A 396 -6.37 9.59 3.85
C CYS A 396 -6.88 8.32 3.16
N VAL A 397 -6.69 8.18 1.84
CA VAL A 397 -7.07 7.00 1.05
C VAL A 397 -5.87 6.51 0.24
N LEU A 398 -5.51 5.23 0.39
CA LEU A 398 -4.47 4.56 -0.38
C LEU A 398 -5.07 3.80 -1.56
N ILE A 399 -4.56 4.05 -2.77
CA ILE A 399 -4.93 3.34 -4.00
C ILE A 399 -3.65 2.99 -4.78
N ASP A 400 -3.52 1.74 -5.24
CA ASP A 400 -2.45 1.37 -6.18
C ASP A 400 -2.85 1.63 -7.63
N ALA A 401 -1.93 2.14 -8.45
CA ALA A 401 -2.11 2.23 -9.89
C ALA A 401 -2.42 0.84 -10.49
N GLY A 402 -3.48 0.79 -11.31
CA GLY A 402 -4.12 -0.45 -11.78
C GLY A 402 -5.43 -0.75 -11.05
N THR A 403 -5.54 -0.43 -9.76
CA THR A 403 -6.75 -0.65 -8.95
C THR A 403 -7.82 0.41 -9.26
N ARG A 404 -8.97 -0.05 -9.74
CA ARG A 404 -10.09 0.79 -10.11
C ARG A 404 -11.13 0.84 -8.99
N PRO A 405 -11.27 1.96 -8.25
CA PRO A 405 -12.37 2.11 -7.31
C PRO A 405 -13.71 2.18 -8.04
N GLY A 406 -14.73 1.51 -7.51
CA GLY A 406 -16.11 1.59 -7.98
C GLY A 406 -16.68 3.00 -7.79
N HIS A 407 -17.69 3.35 -8.59
CA HIS A 407 -18.15 4.73 -8.83
C HIS A 407 -18.51 5.58 -7.59
N ASN A 408 -18.84 4.95 -6.46
CA ASN A 408 -19.17 5.57 -5.17
C ASN A 408 -18.38 4.95 -4.00
N SER A 409 -17.36 4.13 -4.28
CA SER A 409 -16.64 3.34 -3.27
C SER A 409 -15.83 4.20 -2.30
N ILE A 410 -15.20 5.27 -2.78
CA ILE A 410 -14.40 6.18 -1.94
C ILE A 410 -15.33 6.97 -1.00
N TYR A 411 -16.52 7.37 -1.48
CA TYR A 411 -17.55 7.95 -0.63
C TYR A 411 -18.02 6.98 0.47
N HIS A 412 -18.19 5.69 0.16
CA HIS A 412 -18.56 4.68 1.17
C HIS A 412 -17.44 4.42 2.18
N LEU A 413 -16.16 4.43 1.78
CA LEU A 413 -15.03 4.42 2.71
C LEU A 413 -15.10 5.62 3.65
N TRP A 414 -15.20 6.85 3.12
CA TRP A 414 -15.33 8.07 3.93
C TRP A 414 -16.53 8.01 4.89
N LYS A 415 -17.69 7.49 4.44
CA LYS A 415 -18.90 7.33 5.26
C LYS A 415 -18.69 6.45 6.50
N ALA A 416 -17.75 5.50 6.47
CA ALA A 416 -17.42 4.71 7.66
C ALA A 416 -16.83 5.58 8.78
N PHE A 417 -16.01 6.58 8.44
CA PHE A 417 -15.40 7.52 9.38
C PHE A 417 -16.36 8.64 9.83
N ASP A 418 -17.37 8.96 9.02
CA ASP A 418 -18.48 9.87 9.36
C ASP A 418 -19.47 9.21 10.35
N LEU A 419 -19.73 7.91 10.21
CA LEU A 419 -20.59 7.14 11.11
C LEU A 419 -19.89 6.49 12.31
N GLU A 420 -18.56 6.51 12.35
CA GLU A 420 -17.75 6.02 13.47
C GLU A 420 -16.53 6.94 13.69
N PRO A 421 -16.61 7.87 14.66
CA PRO A 421 -15.48 8.71 15.06
C PRO A 421 -14.23 7.88 15.37
N MET A 422 -14.39 6.72 16.00
CA MET A 422 -13.28 5.84 16.39
C MET A 422 -12.83 4.84 15.31
N CYS A 423 -13.29 5.00 14.06
CA CYS A 423 -12.70 4.30 12.93
C CYS A 423 -11.31 4.88 12.66
N GLY A 424 -10.27 4.09 12.91
CA GLY A 424 -8.87 4.44 12.62
C GLY A 424 -8.46 4.09 11.18
N GLY A 425 -9.03 3.01 10.65
CA GLY A 425 -8.81 2.57 9.27
C GLY A 425 -9.95 1.69 8.73
N ALA A 426 -10.13 1.69 7.42
CA ALA A 426 -11.17 0.92 6.74
C ALA A 426 -10.71 0.41 5.36
N CYS A 427 -11.25 -0.71 4.89
CA CYS A 427 -10.98 -1.22 3.54
C CYS A 427 -12.25 -1.61 2.80
N GLY A 428 -12.17 -1.59 1.47
CA GLY A 428 -13.23 -2.05 0.59
C GLY A 428 -13.02 -3.47 0.10
N GLU A 429 -14.03 -4.02 -0.57
CA GLU A 429 -13.97 -5.31 -1.24
C GLU A 429 -13.02 -5.27 -2.45
N ILE A 430 -11.85 -5.92 -2.34
CA ILE A 430 -10.95 -6.16 -3.48
C ILE A 430 -11.55 -7.23 -4.40
N LYS A 431 -11.70 -6.91 -5.69
CA LYS A 431 -12.27 -7.78 -6.74
C LYS A 431 -11.23 -8.05 -7.81
N ALA A 432 -11.11 -9.30 -8.24
CA ALA A 432 -10.32 -9.62 -9.43
C ALA A 432 -11.00 -9.09 -10.70
N MET A 433 -10.24 -8.53 -11.65
CA MET A 433 -10.77 -8.08 -12.94
C MET A 433 -11.12 -9.28 -13.83
N LEU A 434 -12.41 -9.58 -13.92
CA LEU A 434 -12.95 -10.73 -14.66
C LEU A 434 -12.99 -10.51 -16.18
N GLY A 435 -12.74 -9.28 -16.65
CA GLY A 435 -12.86 -8.89 -18.06
C GLY A 435 -14.33 -8.80 -18.54
N ARG A 436 -14.53 -8.30 -19.76
CA ARG A 436 -15.87 -8.17 -20.35
C ARG A 436 -16.54 -9.54 -20.46
N GLY A 437 -17.70 -9.71 -19.83
CA GLY A 437 -18.44 -10.97 -19.81
C GLY A 437 -17.76 -12.11 -19.03
N GLY A 438 -16.82 -11.80 -18.12
CA GLY A 438 -16.12 -12.82 -17.33
C GLY A 438 -15.02 -13.59 -18.08
N LYS A 439 -14.61 -13.13 -19.28
CA LYS A 439 -13.63 -13.79 -20.15
C LYS A 439 -12.36 -14.27 -19.42
N ASN A 440 -11.87 -13.52 -18.43
CA ASN A 440 -10.61 -13.86 -17.75
C ASN A 440 -10.74 -15.10 -16.84
N LEU A 441 -11.96 -15.50 -16.45
CA LEU A 441 -12.24 -16.73 -15.69
C LEU A 441 -11.97 -18.03 -16.48
N LEU A 442 -11.77 -17.93 -17.79
CA LEU A 442 -11.25 -19.04 -18.62
C LEU A 442 -9.81 -19.40 -18.25
N ASN A 443 -9.05 -18.50 -17.62
CA ASN A 443 -7.78 -18.82 -16.99
C ASN A 443 -8.03 -19.33 -15.55
N PRO A 444 -7.70 -20.59 -15.22
CA PRO A 444 -7.99 -21.16 -13.91
C PRO A 444 -7.22 -20.49 -12.76
N LEU A 445 -6.09 -19.83 -13.05
CA LEU A 445 -5.34 -19.04 -12.07
C LEU A 445 -6.12 -17.78 -11.64
N VAL A 446 -6.75 -17.10 -12.60
CA VAL A 446 -7.60 -15.92 -12.32
C VAL A 446 -8.88 -16.33 -11.61
N ALA A 447 -9.52 -17.43 -12.04
CA ALA A 447 -10.71 -17.97 -11.38
C ALA A 447 -10.44 -18.35 -9.91
N THR A 448 -9.33 -19.04 -9.64
CA THR A 448 -8.93 -19.44 -8.27
C THR A 448 -8.72 -18.23 -7.36
N GLN A 449 -8.04 -17.19 -7.84
CA GLN A 449 -7.81 -15.97 -7.08
C GLN A 449 -9.09 -15.17 -6.86
N ASN A 450 -10.00 -15.14 -7.84
CA ASN A 450 -11.34 -14.57 -7.67
C ASN A 450 -12.14 -15.31 -6.57
N PHE A 451 -12.08 -16.65 -6.54
CA PHE A 451 -12.75 -17.45 -5.50
C PHE A 451 -12.18 -17.14 -4.10
N GLU A 452 -10.85 -17.16 -3.96
CA GLU A 452 -10.15 -16.84 -2.72
C GLU A 452 -10.48 -15.44 -2.20
N TYR A 453 -10.41 -14.41 -3.05
CA TYR A 453 -10.76 -13.03 -2.68
C TYR A 453 -12.22 -12.95 -2.23
N LYS A 454 -13.14 -13.63 -2.94
CA LYS A 454 -14.56 -13.65 -2.56
C LYS A 454 -14.79 -14.30 -1.21
N MET A 455 -14.20 -15.47 -0.95
CA MET A 455 -14.32 -16.14 0.35
C MET A 455 -13.77 -15.30 1.49
N SER A 456 -12.61 -14.66 1.31
CA SER A 456 -12.03 -13.81 2.37
C SER A 456 -12.87 -12.54 2.63
N ASN A 457 -13.47 -11.95 1.59
CA ASN A 457 -14.42 -10.83 1.72
C ASN A 457 -15.81 -11.22 2.27
N ILE A 458 -16.18 -12.50 2.21
CA ILE A 458 -17.49 -13.03 2.65
C ILE A 458 -17.45 -13.64 4.06
N LEU A 459 -16.30 -14.13 4.50
CA LEU A 459 -16.11 -14.78 5.79
C LEU A 459 -15.09 -14.06 6.67
N ASP A 460 -13.85 -13.88 6.20
CA ASP A 460 -12.75 -13.40 7.05
C ASP A 460 -12.88 -11.91 7.40
N LYS A 461 -13.00 -11.03 6.39
CA LYS A 461 -13.11 -9.57 6.61
C LYS A 461 -14.36 -9.17 7.40
N PRO A 462 -15.53 -9.81 7.20
CA PRO A 462 -16.69 -9.65 8.09
C PRO A 462 -16.44 -10.10 9.54
N LEU A 463 -15.81 -11.26 9.76
CA LEU A 463 -15.46 -11.77 11.10
C LEU A 463 -14.50 -10.80 11.83
N GLU A 464 -13.40 -10.43 11.19
CA GLU A 464 -12.44 -9.45 11.68
C GLU A 464 -13.14 -8.12 12.03
N SER A 465 -13.88 -7.55 11.07
CA SER A 465 -14.60 -6.28 11.26
C SER A 465 -15.70 -6.33 12.34
N ALA A 466 -16.18 -7.51 12.74
CA ALA A 466 -17.09 -7.66 13.88
C ALA A 466 -16.36 -7.45 15.23
N PHE A 467 -15.16 -8.02 15.36
CA PHE A 467 -14.29 -7.80 16.52
C PHE A 467 -13.62 -6.43 16.51
N GLY A 468 -13.53 -5.78 15.35
CA GLY A 468 -13.07 -4.39 15.20
C GLY A 468 -11.55 -4.25 15.06
N PHE A 469 -10.84 -5.36 14.90
CA PHE A 469 -9.47 -5.44 14.41
C PHE A 469 -9.51 -6.16 13.07
N ILE A 470 -8.62 -5.83 12.15
CA ILE A 470 -8.57 -6.41 10.81
C ILE A 470 -7.11 -6.70 10.50
N SER A 471 -6.74 -7.97 10.35
CA SER A 471 -5.32 -8.38 10.28
C SER A 471 -4.56 -7.81 9.08
N VAL A 472 -5.28 -7.28 8.08
CA VAL A 472 -4.74 -6.50 6.95
C VAL A 472 -5.84 -5.63 6.32
N LEU A 473 -5.59 -4.32 6.24
CA LEU A 473 -6.29 -3.37 5.37
C LEU A 473 -5.43 -3.20 4.10
N PRO A 474 -5.84 -3.73 2.92
CA PRO A 474 -4.96 -3.74 1.76
C PRO A 474 -4.57 -2.34 1.27
N GLY A 475 -3.27 -2.04 1.19
CA GLY A 475 -2.72 -0.77 0.68
C GLY A 475 -3.01 -0.47 -0.80
N ALA A 476 -3.77 -1.34 -1.50
CA ALA A 476 -4.28 -1.13 -2.85
C ALA A 476 -5.68 -0.46 -2.89
N PHE A 477 -6.49 -0.61 -1.83
CA PHE A 477 -7.76 0.12 -1.67
C PHE A 477 -8.20 0.16 -0.20
N SER A 478 -7.61 1.07 0.57
CA SER A 478 -7.90 1.30 1.99
C SER A 478 -7.93 2.80 2.32
N ALA A 479 -8.47 3.13 3.48
CA ALA A 479 -8.53 4.48 4.00
C ALA A 479 -8.19 4.50 5.50
N TYR A 480 -7.69 5.64 5.99
CA TYR A 480 -7.18 5.82 7.35
C TYR A 480 -7.51 7.22 7.85
N ARG A 481 -7.81 7.36 9.14
CA ARG A 481 -7.97 8.67 9.77
C ARG A 481 -6.58 9.23 10.12
N TYR A 482 -6.25 10.44 9.67
CA TYR A 482 -4.86 10.94 9.75
C TYR A 482 -4.34 11.06 11.19
N VAL A 483 -5.17 11.51 12.14
CA VAL A 483 -4.82 11.57 13.58
C VAL A 483 -4.64 10.19 14.22
N ALA A 484 -5.30 9.14 13.70
CA ALA A 484 -5.08 7.77 14.18
C ALA A 484 -3.67 7.27 13.81
N LEU A 485 -3.17 7.64 12.63
CA LEU A 485 -1.84 7.29 12.14
C LEU A 485 -0.69 7.98 12.90
N GLN A 486 -0.87 9.21 13.40
CA GLN A 486 0.22 9.98 14.01
C GLN A 486 0.87 9.27 15.20
N ASN A 487 2.17 9.47 15.38
CA ASN A 487 2.92 8.92 16.51
C ASN A 487 2.59 9.67 17.82
N ASP A 488 3.05 9.14 18.97
CA ASP A 488 2.98 9.82 20.26
C ASP A 488 4.07 10.91 20.41
N LYS A 489 4.05 11.65 21.54
CA LYS A 489 5.00 12.74 21.82
C LYS A 489 6.47 12.29 21.82
N ASN A 490 6.76 10.99 21.96
CA ASN A 490 8.10 10.42 21.93
C ASN A 490 8.52 9.94 20.52
N GLY A 491 7.70 10.24 19.49
CA GLY A 491 7.91 9.79 18.12
C GLY A 491 7.54 8.32 17.85
N GLN A 492 7.03 7.59 18.85
CA GLN A 492 6.69 6.17 18.74
C GLN A 492 5.24 5.98 18.28
N GLY A 493 4.97 5.08 17.34
CA GLY A 493 3.58 4.81 16.94
C GLY A 493 3.40 4.31 15.51
N PRO A 494 2.16 4.38 14.97
CA PRO A 494 1.79 3.67 13.76
C PRO A 494 2.59 4.06 12.52
N LEU A 495 2.92 5.35 12.32
CA LEU A 495 3.75 5.78 11.18
C LEU A 495 5.24 5.47 11.37
N GLU A 496 5.79 5.56 12.59
CA GLU A 496 7.18 5.11 12.85
C GLU A 496 7.32 3.61 12.55
N LYS A 497 6.40 2.80 13.08
CA LYS A 497 6.37 1.36 12.84
C LYS A 497 6.11 1.01 11.38
N TYR A 498 5.25 1.73 10.66
CA TYR A 498 5.00 1.49 9.24
C TYR A 498 6.24 1.77 8.37
N PHE A 499 6.95 2.88 8.64
CA PHE A 499 8.10 3.29 7.83
C PHE A 499 9.43 2.62 8.20
N LEU A 500 9.54 1.95 9.35
CA LEU A 500 10.75 1.25 9.79
C LEU A 500 11.30 0.24 8.74
N GLY A 501 10.42 -0.35 7.92
CA GLY A 501 10.81 -1.18 6.78
C GLY A 501 11.71 -0.49 5.74
N GLU A 502 11.64 0.84 5.59
CA GLU A 502 12.53 1.61 4.71
C GLU A 502 13.97 1.58 5.23
N THR A 503 14.18 1.90 6.51
CA THR A 503 15.51 1.94 7.12
C THR A 503 16.11 0.54 7.25
N LEU A 504 15.29 -0.47 7.59
CA LEU A 504 15.72 -1.87 7.67
C LEU A 504 16.16 -2.43 6.30
N HIS A 505 15.58 -1.95 5.20
CA HIS A 505 15.99 -2.35 3.85
C HIS A 505 17.26 -1.64 3.33
N GLY A 506 17.81 -0.66 4.06
CA GLY A 506 19.05 0.06 3.70
C GLY A 506 20.20 -0.09 4.70
N GLY A 507 19.93 -0.46 5.95
CA GLY A 507 20.93 -0.57 7.02
C GLY A 507 21.59 -1.96 7.14
N SER A 508 22.84 -1.98 7.59
CA SER A 508 23.62 -3.21 7.83
C SER A 508 23.18 -4.04 9.06
N SER A 509 22.16 -3.58 9.79
CA SER A 509 21.77 -4.05 11.13
C SER A 509 20.45 -4.83 11.18
N ALA A 510 19.68 -4.87 10.09
CA ALA A 510 18.34 -5.46 10.08
C ALA A 510 18.34 -7.00 10.12
N GLY A 511 17.54 -7.57 11.02
CA GLY A 511 17.31 -9.00 11.10
C GLY A 511 16.50 -9.53 9.91
N LEU A 512 16.72 -10.80 9.54
CA LEU A 512 15.94 -11.44 8.47
C LEU A 512 14.44 -11.56 8.83
N PHE A 513 14.14 -11.70 10.12
CA PHE A 513 12.77 -11.71 10.67
C PHE A 513 12.06 -10.39 10.34
N GLU A 514 12.63 -9.27 10.76
CA GLU A 514 12.09 -7.92 10.54
C GLU A 514 11.99 -7.63 9.04
N SER A 515 13.04 -7.98 8.29
CA SER A 515 13.08 -7.82 6.84
C SER A 515 11.94 -8.56 6.12
N ASN A 516 11.56 -9.76 6.55
CA ASN A 516 10.39 -10.47 6.02
C ASN A 516 9.07 -9.92 6.57
N MET A 517 9.02 -9.51 7.83
CA MET A 517 7.84 -8.90 8.46
C MET A 517 7.38 -7.66 7.69
N TYR A 518 8.33 -6.82 7.25
CA TYR A 518 8.11 -5.65 6.39
C TYR A 518 7.86 -5.96 4.90
N LEU A 519 7.60 -7.23 4.53
CA LEU A 519 6.92 -7.59 3.27
C LEU A 519 5.38 -7.54 3.40
N ALA A 520 4.86 -7.24 4.59
CA ALA A 520 3.45 -7.06 4.89
C ALA A 520 3.24 -5.89 5.88
N GLU A 521 3.82 -4.74 5.56
CA GLU A 521 3.80 -3.51 6.35
C GLU A 521 2.39 -3.06 6.77
N ASP A 522 1.40 -3.27 5.90
CA ASP A 522 -0.01 -2.97 6.16
C ASP A 522 -0.56 -3.76 7.38
N ARG A 523 -0.04 -4.97 7.66
CA ARG A 523 -0.45 -5.77 8.83
C ARG A 523 0.04 -5.15 10.14
N ILE A 524 1.28 -4.67 10.12
CA ILE A 524 1.94 -4.02 11.26
C ILE A 524 1.19 -2.72 11.59
N LEU A 525 0.85 -1.93 10.56
CA LEU A 525 0.04 -0.73 10.71
C LEU A 525 -1.34 -1.01 11.31
N CYS A 526 -2.01 -2.08 10.87
CA CYS A 526 -3.31 -2.48 11.43
C CYS A 526 -3.21 -2.88 12.92
N PHE A 527 -2.14 -3.56 13.31
CA PHE A 527 -1.88 -3.93 14.70
C PHE A 527 -1.60 -2.69 15.56
N GLU A 528 -0.63 -1.87 15.17
CA GLU A 528 -0.21 -0.65 15.90
C GLU A 528 -1.31 0.40 16.02
N LEU A 529 -2.26 0.47 15.07
CA LEU A 529 -3.44 1.33 15.17
C LEU A 529 -4.36 0.93 16.34
N VAL A 530 -4.59 -0.37 16.53
CA VAL A 530 -5.51 -0.90 17.56
C VAL A 530 -4.82 -1.06 18.92
N THR A 531 -3.52 -1.35 18.94
CA THR A 531 -2.73 -1.35 20.19
C THR A 531 -2.24 0.06 20.59
N LYS A 532 -2.54 1.12 19.84
CA LYS A 532 -2.03 2.49 20.09
C LYS A 532 -2.29 2.93 21.54
N ARG A 533 -1.23 3.39 22.23
CA ARG A 533 -1.25 3.81 23.63
C ARG A 533 -2.38 4.80 23.90
N ASN A 534 -3.16 4.57 24.96
CA ASN A 534 -4.25 5.43 25.44
C ASN A 534 -5.27 5.81 24.34
N CYS A 535 -5.39 4.99 23.29
CA CYS A 535 -6.35 5.17 22.19
C CYS A 535 -7.26 3.94 22.09
N HIS A 536 -8.41 4.10 21.44
CA HIS A 536 -9.38 3.02 21.23
C HIS A 536 -9.89 2.95 19.78
N TRP A 537 -8.97 3.07 18.80
CA TRP A 537 -9.26 2.99 17.37
C TRP A 537 -9.69 1.58 16.94
N ILE A 538 -10.76 1.47 16.16
CA ILE A 538 -11.19 0.23 15.51
C ILE A 538 -11.01 0.27 14.00
N LEU A 539 -10.90 -0.91 13.38
CA LEU A 539 -10.80 -1.09 11.93
C LEU A 539 -12.11 -1.67 11.37
N GLN A 540 -12.52 -1.24 10.16
CA GLN A 540 -13.79 -1.66 9.56
C GLN A 540 -13.70 -2.17 8.12
N TYR A 541 -14.49 -3.18 7.79
CA TYR A 541 -14.68 -3.69 6.44
C TYR A 541 -15.93 -3.08 5.80
N VAL A 542 -15.75 -2.29 4.74
CA VAL A 542 -16.83 -1.56 4.07
C VAL A 542 -17.23 -2.31 2.80
N LYS A 543 -18.10 -3.30 2.94
CA LYS A 543 -18.65 -4.10 1.80
C LYS A 543 -19.35 -3.22 0.74
N SER A 544 -19.78 -2.01 1.09
CA SER A 544 -20.36 -1.03 0.15
C SER A 544 -19.33 -0.40 -0.79
N ALA A 545 -18.03 -0.48 -0.44
CA ALA A 545 -16.92 0.05 -1.22
C ALA A 545 -16.19 -1.11 -1.93
N THR A 546 -15.82 -0.93 -3.20
CA THR A 546 -15.20 -1.99 -4.01
C THR A 546 -14.03 -1.45 -4.82
N GLY A 547 -12.92 -2.17 -4.89
CA GLY A 547 -11.78 -1.90 -5.79
C GLY A 547 -11.55 -3.08 -6.73
N GLU A 548 -11.65 -2.88 -8.04
CA GLU A 548 -11.30 -3.90 -9.04
C GLU A 548 -9.79 -3.84 -9.31
N THR A 549 -9.04 -4.94 -9.14
CA THR A 549 -7.60 -5.07 -9.46
C THR A 549 -7.39 -6.21 -10.45
N ASP A 550 -6.41 -6.09 -11.35
CA ASP A 550 -5.86 -7.27 -12.01
C ASP A 550 -5.15 -8.20 -11.01
N VAL A 551 -4.97 -9.46 -11.43
CA VAL A 551 -4.36 -10.53 -10.63
C VAL A 551 -3.45 -11.36 -11.56
N PRO A 552 -2.34 -11.95 -11.05
CA PRO A 552 -1.43 -12.76 -11.86
C PRO A 552 -2.13 -13.81 -12.71
N ASP A 553 -1.97 -13.71 -14.03
CA ASP A 553 -2.52 -14.67 -15.00
C ASP A 553 -1.48 -15.71 -15.46
N THR A 554 -0.20 -15.52 -15.11
CA THR A 554 0.88 -16.51 -15.27
C THR A 554 1.27 -17.20 -13.96
N VAL A 555 1.71 -18.46 -14.05
CA VAL A 555 2.25 -19.22 -12.90
C VAL A 555 3.48 -18.53 -12.30
N THR A 556 4.34 -17.94 -13.14
CA THR A 556 5.58 -17.26 -12.71
C THR A 556 5.28 -16.08 -11.79
N GLU A 557 4.33 -15.22 -12.15
CA GLU A 557 3.96 -14.05 -11.36
C GLU A 557 3.19 -14.44 -10.10
N LEU A 558 2.31 -15.45 -10.19
CA LEU A 558 1.59 -15.99 -9.04
C LEU A 558 2.58 -16.51 -7.98
N VAL A 559 3.58 -17.30 -8.37
CA VAL A 559 4.62 -17.81 -7.45
C VAL A 559 5.40 -16.68 -6.79
N LEU A 560 5.77 -15.63 -7.53
CA LEU A 560 6.52 -14.48 -7.01
C LEU A 560 5.68 -13.53 -6.12
N GLN A 561 4.39 -13.34 -6.44
CA GLN A 561 3.44 -12.63 -5.57
C GLN A 561 3.28 -13.39 -4.25
N ARG A 562 3.05 -14.71 -4.34
CA ARG A 562 2.67 -15.54 -3.19
C ARG A 562 3.84 -15.80 -2.24
N ARG A 563 5.09 -15.82 -2.73
CA ARG A 563 6.28 -15.75 -1.86
C ARG A 563 6.20 -14.56 -0.90
N ARG A 564 5.94 -13.35 -1.40
CA ARG A 564 5.88 -12.12 -0.58
C ARG A 564 4.73 -12.20 0.42
N TRP A 565 3.53 -12.57 -0.05
CA TRP A 565 2.32 -12.59 0.78
C TRP A 565 2.34 -13.65 1.88
N LEU A 566 2.84 -14.86 1.59
CA LEU A 566 2.95 -15.94 2.56
C LEU A 566 4.01 -15.62 3.62
N ASN A 567 5.22 -15.23 3.19
CA ASN A 567 6.31 -14.90 4.13
C ASN A 567 5.93 -13.68 4.99
N GLY A 568 5.51 -12.58 4.38
CA GLY A 568 5.11 -11.38 5.10
C GLY A 568 3.98 -11.62 6.10
N SER A 569 2.94 -12.37 5.71
CA SER A 569 1.86 -12.73 6.64
C SER A 569 2.32 -13.63 7.78
N PHE A 570 3.22 -14.58 7.52
CA PHE A 570 3.75 -15.49 8.55
C PHE A 570 4.61 -14.76 9.58
N PHE A 571 5.57 -13.95 9.14
CA PHE A 571 6.44 -13.19 10.06
C PHE A 571 5.68 -12.09 10.81
N ALA A 572 4.73 -11.39 10.16
CA ALA A 572 3.85 -10.44 10.85
C ALA A 572 2.91 -11.13 11.86
N ALA A 573 2.44 -12.35 11.59
CA ALA A 573 1.66 -13.12 12.56
C ALA A 573 2.50 -13.51 13.78
N ILE A 574 3.75 -13.97 13.62
CA ILE A 574 4.65 -14.22 14.76
C ILE A 574 4.92 -12.94 15.55
N TYR A 575 5.10 -11.80 14.88
CA TYR A 575 5.27 -10.51 15.57
C TYR A 575 4.06 -10.14 16.42
N ALA A 576 2.84 -10.21 15.86
CA ALA A 576 1.60 -9.97 16.61
C ALA A 576 1.41 -10.99 17.75
N ILE A 577 1.89 -12.24 17.60
CA ILE A 577 1.88 -13.25 18.65
C ILE A 577 2.85 -12.92 19.78
N ALA A 578 4.06 -12.44 19.47
CA ALA A 578 5.01 -11.99 20.48
C ALA A 578 4.52 -10.73 21.24
N HIS A 579 3.77 -9.84 20.57
CA HIS A 579 3.33 -8.54 21.09
C HIS A 579 1.86 -8.51 21.55
N PHE A 580 1.16 -9.64 21.66
CA PHE A 580 -0.27 -9.66 22.00
C PHE A 580 -0.63 -8.91 23.29
N TYR A 581 0.30 -8.81 24.24
CA TYR A 581 0.15 -8.06 25.49
C TYR A 581 -0.06 -6.55 25.26
N GLU A 582 0.30 -6.02 24.09
CA GLU A 582 0.13 -4.61 23.75
C GLU A 582 -1.34 -4.20 23.61
N PHE A 583 -2.29 -5.13 23.40
CA PHE A 583 -3.71 -4.79 23.49
C PHE A 583 -4.09 -4.19 24.86
N PHE A 584 -3.36 -4.50 25.94
CA PHE A 584 -3.60 -3.92 27.26
C PHE A 584 -3.10 -2.47 27.40
N ARG A 585 -2.20 -1.98 26.52
CA ARG A 585 -1.72 -0.57 26.50
C ARG A 585 -2.71 0.40 25.83
N SER A 586 -3.74 -0.13 25.16
CA SER A 586 -4.84 0.64 24.56
C SER A 586 -5.89 1.07 25.59
N ASP A 587 -6.71 2.06 25.24
CA ASP A 587 -7.89 2.48 26.01
C ASP A 587 -9.18 1.69 25.64
N HIS A 588 -9.05 0.58 24.94
CA HIS A 588 -10.23 -0.23 24.60
C HIS A 588 -10.92 -0.81 25.85
N SER A 589 -12.25 -0.86 25.81
CA SER A 589 -13.06 -1.45 26.89
C SER A 589 -12.76 -2.94 27.07
N MET A 590 -13.00 -3.47 28.28
CA MET A 590 -12.67 -4.86 28.62
C MET A 590 -13.32 -5.89 27.67
N LEU A 591 -14.58 -5.65 27.26
CA LEU A 591 -15.27 -6.48 26.26
C LEU A 591 -14.56 -6.46 24.89
N ARG A 592 -14.06 -5.29 24.46
CA ARG A 592 -13.35 -5.14 23.18
C ARG A 592 -11.96 -5.77 23.24
N LYS A 593 -11.24 -5.64 24.35
CA LYS A 593 -9.97 -6.34 24.60
C LYS A 593 -10.14 -7.88 24.61
N MET A 594 -11.21 -8.38 25.22
CA MET A 594 -11.58 -9.80 25.17
C MET A 594 -11.93 -10.26 23.75
N ALA A 595 -12.66 -9.45 22.98
CA ALA A 595 -12.95 -9.71 21.57
C ALA A 595 -11.68 -9.85 20.71
N PHE A 596 -10.72 -8.92 20.84
CA PHE A 596 -9.43 -9.03 20.14
C PHE A 596 -8.65 -10.28 20.55
N PHE A 597 -8.66 -10.65 21.84
CA PHE A 597 -7.99 -11.87 22.31
C PHE A 597 -8.60 -13.14 21.70
N ILE A 598 -9.93 -13.21 21.56
CA ILE A 598 -10.63 -14.34 20.91
C ILE A 598 -10.27 -14.40 19.42
N GLU A 599 -10.29 -13.28 18.70
CA GLU A 599 -9.88 -13.21 17.30
C GLU A 599 -8.42 -13.61 17.11
N PHE A 600 -7.54 -13.14 17.99
CA PHE A 600 -6.12 -13.45 18.01
C PHE A 600 -5.85 -14.96 18.23
N VAL A 601 -6.54 -15.59 19.19
CA VAL A 601 -6.46 -17.06 19.40
C VAL A 601 -6.93 -17.80 18.16
N PHE A 602 -8.04 -17.38 17.53
CA PHE A 602 -8.52 -17.94 16.27
C PHE A 602 -7.50 -17.80 15.14
N ASN A 603 -6.88 -16.62 14.97
CA ASN A 603 -5.84 -16.38 13.97
C ASN A 603 -4.57 -17.22 14.24
N THR A 604 -4.20 -17.43 15.51
CA THR A 604 -3.10 -18.33 15.90
C THR A 604 -3.41 -19.78 15.52
N ILE A 605 -4.63 -20.27 15.75
CA ILE A 605 -5.04 -21.62 15.33
C ILE A 605 -5.01 -21.76 13.81
N ASN A 606 -5.51 -20.78 13.05
CA ASN A 606 -5.41 -20.79 11.58
C ASN A 606 -3.94 -20.83 11.10
N MET A 607 -3.02 -20.11 11.76
CA MET A 607 -1.59 -20.15 11.43
C MET A 607 -0.98 -21.54 11.69
N ILE A 608 -1.37 -22.21 12.77
CA ILE A 608 -0.94 -23.60 13.07
C ILE A 608 -1.47 -24.57 12.00
N PHE A 609 -2.72 -24.44 11.59
CA PHE A 609 -3.29 -25.24 10.49
C PHE A 609 -2.57 -25.00 9.15
N ALA A 610 -2.17 -23.76 8.87
CA ALA A 610 -1.36 -23.43 7.68
C ALA A 610 0.06 -24.01 7.75
N TRP A 611 0.71 -23.98 8.92
CA TRP A 611 2.06 -24.55 9.12
C TRP A 611 2.10 -26.06 8.84
N PHE A 612 1.07 -26.80 9.29
CA PHE A 612 0.94 -28.24 9.08
C PHE A 612 0.19 -28.63 7.80
N ALA A 613 -0.10 -27.69 6.90
CA ALA A 613 -0.96 -27.93 5.74
C ALA A 613 -0.43 -29.02 4.78
N ILE A 614 0.89 -29.13 4.59
CA ILE A 614 1.47 -30.17 3.72
C ILE A 614 1.36 -31.56 4.36
N GLY A 615 1.70 -31.70 5.65
CA GLY A 615 1.52 -32.95 6.39
C GLY A 615 0.06 -33.40 6.40
N ASN A 616 -0.86 -32.47 6.68
CA ASN A 616 -2.31 -32.73 6.66
C ASN A 616 -2.80 -33.14 5.25
N PHE A 617 -2.39 -32.43 4.20
CA PHE A 617 -2.79 -32.79 2.83
C PHE A 617 -2.23 -34.16 2.41
N PHE A 618 -0.97 -34.48 2.75
CA PHE A 618 -0.40 -35.80 2.49
C PHE A 618 -1.13 -36.91 3.26
N LEU A 619 -1.54 -36.66 4.51
CA LEU A 619 -2.35 -37.62 5.29
C LEU A 619 -3.71 -37.86 4.64
N VAL A 620 -4.46 -36.80 4.32
CA VAL A 620 -5.76 -36.89 3.62
C VAL A 620 -5.60 -37.66 2.30
N PHE A 621 -4.59 -37.29 1.49
CA PHE A 621 -4.23 -38.01 0.28
C PHE A 621 -3.99 -39.50 0.54
N ARG A 622 -3.09 -39.84 1.47
CA ARG A 622 -2.65 -41.22 1.71
C ARG A 622 -3.79 -42.09 2.25
N ILE A 623 -4.68 -41.53 3.06
CA ILE A 623 -5.82 -42.22 3.68
C ILE A 623 -6.93 -42.51 2.66
N LEU A 624 -7.40 -41.50 1.91
CA LEU A 624 -8.41 -41.68 0.86
C LEU A 624 -7.92 -42.69 -0.19
N THR A 625 -6.68 -42.52 -0.62
CA THR A 625 -6.01 -43.37 -1.61
C THR A 625 -5.86 -44.82 -1.10
N SER A 626 -5.54 -45.03 0.19
CA SER A 626 -5.53 -46.37 0.78
C SER A 626 -6.91 -46.99 0.85
N SER A 627 -7.94 -46.20 1.18
CA SER A 627 -9.30 -46.69 1.43
C SER A 627 -9.91 -47.34 0.20
N LEU A 628 -9.59 -46.85 -1.00
CA LEU A 628 -9.95 -47.49 -2.29
C LEU A 628 -9.43 -48.93 -2.45
N SER A 629 -8.44 -49.36 -1.66
CA SER A 629 -7.89 -50.72 -1.69
C SER A 629 -8.78 -51.76 -1.01
N ALA A 630 -9.88 -51.35 -0.37
CA ALA A 630 -10.86 -52.28 0.19
C ALA A 630 -11.42 -53.23 -0.88
N LYS A 631 -11.69 -54.48 -0.50
CA LYS A 631 -12.17 -55.53 -1.41
C LYS A 631 -13.49 -55.15 -2.09
N ASP A 632 -14.34 -54.43 -1.37
CA ASP A 632 -15.68 -53.99 -1.78
C ASP A 632 -15.67 -52.66 -2.57
N LEU A 633 -14.47 -52.13 -2.89
CA LEU A 633 -14.25 -50.93 -3.69
C LEU A 633 -13.46 -51.26 -4.97
N LEU A 634 -12.18 -50.86 -5.06
CA LEU A 634 -11.32 -51.13 -6.21
C LEU A 634 -10.32 -52.27 -5.94
N GLY A 635 -10.31 -52.85 -4.73
CA GLY A 635 -9.49 -54.00 -4.35
C GLY A 635 -8.03 -53.89 -4.80
N ARG A 636 -7.55 -54.89 -5.55
CA ARG A 636 -6.17 -54.96 -6.04
C ARG A 636 -5.81 -53.80 -6.98
N THR A 637 -6.76 -53.30 -7.77
CA THR A 637 -6.55 -52.12 -8.63
C THR A 637 -6.37 -50.86 -7.79
N GLY A 638 -7.21 -50.70 -6.76
CA GLY A 638 -7.07 -49.62 -5.76
C GLY A 638 -5.71 -49.66 -5.06
N GLN A 639 -5.24 -50.85 -4.66
CA GLN A 639 -3.94 -51.05 -4.03
C GLN A 639 -2.77 -50.65 -4.95
N ILE A 640 -2.79 -51.06 -6.22
CA ILE A 640 -1.74 -50.70 -7.20
C ILE A 640 -1.71 -49.19 -7.43
N LEU A 641 -2.87 -48.58 -7.70
CA LEU A 641 -2.99 -47.13 -7.85
C LEU A 641 -2.52 -46.39 -6.58
N SER A 642 -2.83 -46.92 -5.39
CA SER A 642 -2.43 -46.32 -4.14
C SER A 642 -0.92 -46.29 -3.93
N ILE A 643 -0.20 -47.32 -4.36
CA ILE A 643 1.26 -47.36 -4.29
C ILE A 643 1.85 -46.39 -5.32
N VAL A 644 1.38 -46.46 -6.58
CA VAL A 644 1.88 -45.62 -7.69
C VAL A 644 1.69 -44.13 -7.39
N PHE A 645 0.49 -43.69 -7.02
CA PHE A 645 0.25 -42.27 -6.71
C PHE A 645 1.02 -41.79 -5.47
N THR A 646 1.29 -42.65 -4.47
CA THR A 646 2.09 -42.26 -3.30
C THR A 646 3.55 -41.98 -3.68
N TRP A 647 4.15 -42.81 -4.55
CA TRP A 647 5.48 -42.55 -5.10
C TRP A 647 5.51 -41.29 -5.99
N LEU A 648 4.51 -41.11 -6.86
CA LEU A 648 4.40 -39.92 -7.70
C LEU A 648 4.23 -38.63 -6.88
N TYR A 649 3.45 -38.66 -5.78
CA TYR A 649 3.37 -37.56 -4.81
C TYR A 649 4.76 -37.25 -4.24
N GLY A 650 5.44 -38.26 -3.70
CA GLY A 650 6.75 -38.09 -3.05
C GLY A 650 7.82 -37.52 -3.98
N VAL A 651 7.92 -38.05 -5.20
CA VAL A 651 8.84 -37.55 -6.23
C VAL A 651 8.47 -36.12 -6.66
N SER A 652 7.18 -35.81 -6.83
CA SER A 652 6.75 -34.47 -7.24
C SER A 652 7.00 -33.43 -6.14
N LEU A 653 6.73 -33.77 -4.86
CA LEU A 653 7.05 -32.90 -3.73
C LEU A 653 8.55 -32.69 -3.59
N MET A 654 9.37 -33.75 -3.70
CA MET A 654 10.83 -33.63 -3.71
C MET A 654 11.30 -32.70 -4.85
N THR A 655 10.70 -32.84 -6.03
CA THR A 655 10.99 -31.95 -7.17
C THR A 655 10.56 -30.50 -6.87
N CYS A 656 9.46 -30.26 -6.13
CA CYS A 656 9.08 -28.91 -5.68
C CYS A 656 10.17 -28.29 -4.80
N PHE A 657 10.75 -29.04 -3.85
CA PHE A 657 11.88 -28.57 -3.04
C PHE A 657 13.12 -28.25 -3.90
N VAL A 658 13.50 -29.16 -4.82
CA VAL A 658 14.65 -28.96 -5.72
C VAL A 658 14.49 -27.72 -6.60
N LEU A 659 13.33 -27.53 -7.24
CA LEU A 659 13.06 -26.34 -8.05
C LEU A 659 13.00 -25.06 -7.22
N SER A 660 12.46 -25.12 -6.01
CA SER A 660 12.33 -23.96 -5.12
C SER A 660 13.67 -23.49 -4.53
N MET A 661 14.64 -24.40 -4.36
CA MET A 661 15.98 -24.07 -3.89
C MET A 661 16.96 -23.72 -5.03
N GLY A 662 16.81 -24.37 -6.20
CA GLY A 662 17.78 -24.26 -7.30
C GLY A 662 17.47 -23.21 -8.37
N ASN A 663 16.20 -22.93 -8.65
CA ASN A 663 15.82 -22.17 -9.85
C ASN A 663 14.83 -21.02 -9.57
N ARG A 664 15.15 -19.82 -10.09
CA ARG A 664 14.17 -18.72 -10.15
C ARG A 664 13.01 -19.10 -11.10
N PRO A 665 11.73 -18.87 -10.73
CA PRO A 665 10.58 -19.19 -11.57
C PRO A 665 10.64 -18.58 -12.98
N ALA A 666 11.22 -17.39 -13.13
CA ALA A 666 11.39 -16.72 -14.41
C ALA A 666 12.22 -17.52 -15.45
N GLY A 667 13.17 -18.36 -15.00
CA GLY A 667 13.94 -19.24 -15.89
C GLY A 667 13.33 -20.64 -16.06
N SER A 668 12.38 -21.03 -15.21
CA SER A 668 11.90 -22.41 -15.06
C SER A 668 10.38 -22.55 -15.12
N GLY A 669 9.65 -21.51 -15.52
CA GLY A 669 8.18 -21.43 -15.48
C GLY A 669 7.43 -22.56 -16.20
N ARG A 670 8.05 -23.21 -17.21
CA ARG A 670 7.50 -24.43 -17.83
C ARG A 670 7.42 -25.62 -16.86
N LEU A 671 8.43 -25.80 -16.00
CA LEU A 671 8.46 -26.87 -14.99
C LEU A 671 7.47 -26.59 -13.86
N TYR A 672 7.38 -25.33 -13.41
CA TYR A 672 6.33 -24.91 -12.48
C TYR A 672 4.93 -25.16 -13.08
N ALA A 673 4.69 -24.80 -14.35
CA ALA A 673 3.42 -25.09 -15.02
C ALA A 673 3.12 -26.60 -15.15
N MET A 674 4.11 -27.45 -15.42
CA MET A 674 3.96 -28.91 -15.40
C MET A 674 3.55 -29.42 -14.01
N MET A 675 4.11 -28.86 -12.93
CA MET A 675 3.66 -29.19 -11.57
C MET A 675 2.22 -28.76 -11.29
N VAL A 676 1.80 -27.58 -11.74
CA VAL A 676 0.40 -27.14 -11.59
C VAL A 676 -0.55 -28.17 -12.22
N TRP A 677 -0.25 -28.63 -13.43
CA TRP A 677 -1.04 -29.68 -14.10
C TRP A 677 -1.00 -31.03 -13.38
N PHE A 678 0.16 -31.49 -12.90
CA PHE A 678 0.28 -32.71 -12.11
C PHE A 678 -0.59 -32.66 -10.83
N TRP A 679 -0.48 -31.57 -10.06
CA TRP A 679 -1.22 -31.40 -8.82
C TRP A 679 -2.75 -31.29 -9.07
N ALA A 680 -3.18 -30.69 -10.17
CA ALA A 680 -4.58 -30.68 -10.58
C ALA A 680 -5.10 -32.07 -10.97
N VAL A 681 -4.32 -32.88 -11.70
CA VAL A 681 -4.70 -34.28 -12.02
C VAL A 681 -4.77 -35.14 -10.76
N LEU A 682 -3.82 -34.97 -9.82
CA LEU A 682 -3.86 -35.62 -8.52
C LEU A 682 -5.11 -35.20 -7.70
N MET A 683 -5.56 -33.96 -7.84
CA MET A 683 -6.82 -33.51 -7.23
C MET A 683 -8.04 -34.17 -7.85
N ILE A 684 -8.10 -34.33 -9.18
CA ILE A 684 -9.20 -35.04 -9.86
C ILE A 684 -9.29 -36.48 -9.33
N TYR A 685 -8.15 -37.16 -9.16
CA TYR A 685 -8.09 -38.49 -8.56
C TYR A 685 -8.60 -38.51 -7.11
N LEU A 686 -8.21 -37.54 -6.27
CA LEU A 686 -8.70 -37.46 -4.89
C LEU A 686 -10.20 -37.11 -4.80
N MET A 687 -10.71 -36.24 -5.65
CA MET A 687 -12.14 -35.93 -5.73
C MET A 687 -12.94 -37.15 -6.18
N PHE A 688 -12.45 -37.89 -7.19
CA PHE A 688 -13.02 -39.18 -7.57
C PHE A 688 -12.99 -40.17 -6.40
N ALA A 689 -11.87 -40.32 -5.70
CA ALA A 689 -11.74 -41.22 -4.55
C ALA A 689 -12.76 -40.90 -3.45
N ALA A 690 -12.85 -39.63 -3.04
CA ALA A 690 -13.78 -39.19 -2.00
C ALA A 690 -15.25 -39.39 -2.40
N ILE A 691 -15.63 -39.04 -3.63
CA ILE A 691 -17.00 -39.23 -4.13
C ILE A 691 -17.33 -40.72 -4.26
N PHE A 692 -16.44 -41.53 -4.83
CA PHE A 692 -16.64 -42.96 -5.01
C PHE A 692 -16.77 -43.71 -3.68
N ILE A 693 -15.94 -43.40 -2.69
CA ILE A 693 -16.06 -43.96 -1.33
C ILE A 693 -17.40 -43.55 -0.70
N SER A 694 -17.78 -42.27 -0.80
CA SER A 694 -19.03 -41.75 -0.22
C SER A 694 -20.28 -42.41 -0.84
N VAL A 695 -20.33 -42.54 -2.17
CA VAL A 695 -21.46 -43.15 -2.89
C VAL A 695 -21.58 -44.64 -2.57
N ASN A 696 -20.47 -45.40 -2.56
CA ASN A 696 -20.53 -46.82 -2.21
C ASN A 696 -20.89 -47.05 -0.74
N ALA A 697 -20.47 -46.18 0.19
CA ALA A 697 -20.92 -46.22 1.58
C ALA A 697 -22.45 -46.01 1.68
N ILE A 698 -22.98 -44.98 1.01
CA ILE A 698 -24.42 -44.70 0.94
C ILE A 698 -25.22 -45.89 0.38
N ILE A 699 -24.76 -46.49 -0.73
CA ILE A 699 -25.40 -47.67 -1.34
C ILE A 699 -25.34 -48.87 -0.39
N THR A 700 -24.22 -49.09 0.29
CA THR A 700 -24.02 -50.20 1.22
C THR A 700 -24.93 -50.10 2.45
N ASP A 701 -25.20 -48.88 2.93
CA ASP A 701 -26.12 -48.68 4.06
C ASP A 701 -27.59 -48.69 3.60
N LEU A 702 -27.91 -48.15 2.41
CA LEU A 702 -29.24 -48.27 1.77
C LEU A 702 -29.66 -49.74 1.55
N HIS A 703 -28.72 -50.63 1.25
CA HIS A 703 -29.01 -52.05 1.06
C HIS A 703 -29.22 -52.83 2.37
N LYS A 704 -29.00 -52.23 3.56
CA LYS A 704 -29.09 -52.96 4.83
C LYS A 704 -30.46 -52.88 5.50
N HIS A 705 -31.14 -51.73 5.52
CA HIS A 705 -32.48 -51.59 6.11
C HIS A 705 -33.33 -50.48 5.47
N ASN A 706 -34.65 -50.51 5.74
CA ASN A 706 -35.60 -49.46 5.33
C ASN A 706 -35.13 -48.07 5.81
N PHE A 707 -34.92 -47.18 4.85
CA PHE A 707 -34.34 -45.87 5.05
C PHE A 707 -35.23 -44.95 5.91
N SER A 708 -34.70 -44.49 7.04
CA SER A 708 -35.30 -43.42 7.86
C SER A 708 -34.25 -42.36 8.19
N ILE A 709 -34.65 -41.08 8.13
CA ILE A 709 -33.73 -39.93 8.15
C ILE A 709 -32.95 -39.85 9.47
N ASP A 710 -33.55 -40.24 10.60
CA ASP A 710 -32.91 -40.19 11.92
C ASP A 710 -31.70 -41.14 12.04
N GLN A 711 -31.69 -42.24 11.28
CA GLN A 711 -30.58 -43.19 11.30
C GLN A 711 -29.31 -42.63 10.64
N LEU A 712 -29.45 -41.68 9.71
CA LEU A 712 -28.32 -40.98 9.09
C LEU A 712 -27.52 -40.19 10.13
N PHE A 713 -28.22 -39.48 11.04
CA PHE A 713 -27.60 -38.73 12.13
C PHE A 713 -27.10 -39.63 13.27
N THR A 714 -27.58 -40.88 13.34
CA THR A 714 -27.16 -41.88 14.33
C THR A 714 -25.82 -42.55 13.96
N ASN A 715 -25.53 -42.73 12.65
CA ASN A 715 -24.24 -43.26 12.21
C ASN A 715 -23.12 -42.19 12.34
N GLN A 716 -22.26 -42.33 13.36
CA GLN A 716 -21.19 -41.38 13.68
C GLN A 716 -20.23 -41.11 12.50
N VAL A 717 -19.98 -42.09 11.63
CA VAL A 717 -19.11 -41.91 10.45
C VAL A 717 -19.82 -41.05 9.40
N PHE A 718 -21.09 -41.35 9.12
CA PHE A 718 -21.90 -40.61 8.16
C PHE A 718 -22.18 -39.18 8.62
N ALA A 719 -22.54 -38.99 9.90
CA ALA A 719 -22.72 -37.69 10.51
C ALA A 719 -21.44 -36.83 10.43
N THR A 720 -20.26 -37.41 10.72
CA THR A 720 -18.97 -36.70 10.59
C THR A 720 -18.68 -36.31 9.12
N LEU A 721 -19.04 -37.15 8.15
CA LEU A 721 -18.88 -36.85 6.73
C LEU A 721 -19.80 -35.71 6.28
N ILE A 722 -21.09 -35.73 6.66
CA ILE A 722 -22.02 -34.62 6.39
C ILE A 722 -21.54 -33.33 7.05
N VAL A 723 -21.15 -33.37 8.33
CA VAL A 723 -20.64 -32.18 9.04
C VAL A 723 -19.44 -31.59 8.31
N SER A 724 -18.46 -32.40 7.90
CA SER A 724 -17.28 -31.97 7.14
C SER A 724 -17.64 -31.31 5.79
N VAL A 725 -18.53 -31.92 5.00
CA VAL A 725 -18.95 -31.39 3.69
C VAL A 725 -19.75 -30.09 3.85
N MET A 726 -20.67 -30.05 4.83
CA MET A 726 -21.49 -28.87 5.10
C MET A 726 -20.69 -27.73 5.73
N SER A 727 -19.73 -28.01 6.62
CA SER A 727 -18.89 -26.97 7.23
C SER A 727 -17.84 -26.41 6.28
N THR A 728 -17.44 -27.18 5.27
CA THR A 728 -16.48 -26.73 4.25
C THR A 728 -17.20 -26.02 3.11
N PHE A 729 -18.09 -26.71 2.38
CA PHE A 729 -18.70 -26.16 1.16
C PHE A 729 -20.11 -25.60 1.38
N GLY A 730 -20.88 -26.19 2.29
CA GLY A 730 -22.23 -25.71 2.64
C GLY A 730 -22.21 -24.31 3.23
N ILE A 731 -21.33 -24.05 4.21
CA ILE A 731 -21.12 -22.72 4.80
C ILE A 731 -20.71 -21.70 3.74
N TRP A 732 -19.81 -22.04 2.81
CA TRP A 732 -19.40 -21.14 1.72
C TRP A 732 -20.59 -20.77 0.83
N LEU A 733 -21.36 -21.76 0.37
CA LEU A 733 -22.55 -21.51 -0.46
C LEU A 733 -23.61 -20.67 0.27
N ILE A 734 -23.93 -21.03 1.52
CA ILE A 734 -24.94 -20.34 2.34
C ILE A 734 -24.50 -18.90 2.64
N ALA A 735 -23.25 -18.68 3.06
CA ALA A 735 -22.71 -17.35 3.32
C ALA A 735 -22.76 -16.47 2.06
N SER A 736 -22.38 -16.99 0.90
CA SER A 736 -22.41 -16.25 -0.36
C SER A 736 -23.82 -15.93 -0.87
N ILE A 737 -24.80 -16.80 -0.60
CA ILE A 737 -26.23 -16.52 -0.87
C ILE A 737 -26.75 -15.42 0.07
N ILE A 738 -26.52 -15.52 1.38
CA ILE A 738 -26.94 -14.52 2.37
C ILE A 738 -26.23 -13.16 2.13
N MET A 739 -24.99 -13.19 1.64
CA MET A 739 -24.24 -12.01 1.21
C MET A 739 -24.68 -11.46 -0.16
N PHE A 740 -25.65 -12.08 -0.85
CA PHE A 740 -26.13 -11.69 -2.19
C PHE A 740 -25.05 -11.68 -3.29
N ASP A 741 -24.03 -12.53 -3.19
CA ASP A 741 -23.00 -12.69 -4.25
C ASP A 741 -22.58 -14.17 -4.42
N PRO A 742 -23.47 -15.06 -4.89
CA PRO A 742 -23.17 -16.49 -5.02
C PRO A 742 -22.31 -16.85 -6.25
N TRP A 743 -22.03 -15.91 -7.14
CA TRP A 743 -21.58 -16.22 -8.51
C TRP A 743 -20.24 -16.96 -8.60
N HIS A 744 -19.31 -16.70 -7.68
CA HIS A 744 -18.01 -17.37 -7.63
C HIS A 744 -18.14 -18.89 -7.33
N MET A 745 -19.19 -19.31 -6.61
CA MET A 745 -19.47 -20.74 -6.37
C MET A 745 -19.78 -21.50 -7.67
N PHE A 746 -20.31 -20.82 -8.69
CA PHE A 746 -20.63 -21.43 -9.99
C PHE A 746 -19.54 -21.23 -11.04
N THR A 747 -18.83 -20.08 -11.00
CA THR A 747 -17.86 -19.74 -12.05
C THR A 747 -16.41 -20.08 -11.74
N SER A 748 -16.07 -20.29 -10.45
CA SER A 748 -14.68 -20.31 -9.98
C SER A 748 -14.35 -21.44 -8.99
N PHE A 749 -15.36 -22.05 -8.36
CA PHE A 749 -15.17 -23.09 -7.35
C PHE A 749 -14.40 -24.32 -7.85
N LEU A 750 -14.72 -24.84 -9.04
CA LEU A 750 -14.05 -26.03 -9.57
C LEU A 750 -12.57 -25.77 -9.83
N GLN A 751 -12.22 -24.61 -10.39
CA GLN A 751 -10.83 -24.21 -10.63
C GLN A 751 -10.07 -24.06 -9.30
N TYR A 752 -10.69 -23.46 -8.28
CA TYR A 752 -10.12 -23.33 -6.94
C TYR A 752 -9.86 -24.70 -6.28
N MET A 753 -10.82 -25.62 -6.35
CA MET A 753 -10.66 -26.99 -5.85
C MET A 753 -9.47 -27.68 -6.53
N LEU A 754 -9.40 -27.65 -7.87
CA LEU A 754 -8.31 -28.24 -8.64
C LEU A 754 -6.93 -27.65 -8.33
N LEU A 755 -6.85 -26.36 -8.01
CA LEU A 755 -5.59 -25.67 -7.70
C LEU A 755 -5.20 -25.68 -6.21
N THR A 756 -6.07 -26.15 -5.33
CA THR A 756 -5.80 -26.27 -3.88
C THR A 756 -4.51 -27.04 -3.55
N PRO A 757 -4.15 -28.15 -4.22
CA PRO A 757 -2.88 -28.84 -3.93
C PRO A 757 -1.65 -28.12 -4.47
N THR A 758 -1.80 -27.29 -5.51
CA THR A 758 -0.73 -26.37 -5.97
C THR A 758 -0.48 -25.29 -4.93
N TYR A 759 -1.53 -24.69 -4.35
CA TYR A 759 -1.38 -23.72 -3.27
C TYR A 759 -0.70 -24.38 -2.05
N THR A 760 -1.15 -25.58 -1.67
CA THR A 760 -0.63 -26.29 -0.50
C THR A 760 0.82 -26.77 -0.67
N ASN A 761 1.19 -27.36 -1.81
CA ASN A 761 2.49 -28.00 -2.00
C ASN A 761 3.50 -27.18 -2.82
N VAL A 762 3.07 -26.43 -3.85
CA VAL A 762 4.01 -25.67 -4.69
C VAL A 762 4.28 -24.29 -4.12
N LEU A 763 3.23 -23.53 -3.78
CA LEU A 763 3.37 -22.14 -3.34
C LEU A 763 4.00 -22.05 -1.94
N ASN A 764 3.58 -22.89 -0.99
CA ASN A 764 4.15 -22.91 0.35
C ASN A 764 5.63 -23.35 0.35
N VAL A 765 5.99 -24.44 -0.35
CA VAL A 765 7.39 -24.88 -0.46
C VAL A 765 8.24 -23.78 -1.10
N TYR A 766 7.75 -23.14 -2.16
CA TYR A 766 8.48 -22.03 -2.78
C TYR A 766 8.67 -20.86 -1.81
N ALA A 767 7.63 -20.48 -1.06
CA ALA A 767 7.66 -19.38 -0.11
C ALA A 767 8.68 -19.62 1.02
N PHE A 768 8.58 -20.76 1.73
CA PHE A 768 9.47 -21.09 2.85
C PHE A 768 10.93 -21.29 2.40
N CYS A 769 11.18 -21.94 1.25
CA CYS A 769 12.52 -22.04 0.67
C CYS A 769 13.12 -20.68 0.26
N ASN A 770 12.29 -19.67 -0.01
CA ASN A 770 12.72 -18.33 -0.45
C ASN A 770 12.46 -17.24 0.60
N THR A 771 12.46 -17.59 1.88
CA THR A 771 12.52 -16.67 3.04
C THR A 771 13.77 -15.79 3.08
N HIS A 772 14.85 -16.21 2.43
CA HIS A 772 16.07 -15.42 2.23
C HIS A 772 15.94 -14.33 1.15
N ASP A 773 14.93 -14.41 0.28
CA ASP A 773 14.68 -13.41 -0.77
C ASP A 773 13.73 -12.33 -0.25
N VAL A 774 14.28 -11.21 0.18
CA VAL A 774 13.51 -10.01 0.60
C VAL A 774 13.39 -8.98 -0.55
N SER A 775 13.64 -9.39 -1.80
CA SER A 775 13.45 -8.50 -2.94
C SER A 775 11.96 -8.25 -3.20
N TRP A 776 11.63 -7.02 -3.59
CA TRP A 776 10.28 -6.59 -3.95
C TRP A 776 9.89 -6.93 -5.41
N GLY A 777 10.80 -7.56 -6.18
CA GLY A 777 10.59 -7.97 -7.57
C GLY A 777 10.89 -6.89 -8.63
N THR A 778 10.98 -5.62 -8.24
CA THR A 778 11.39 -4.50 -9.11
C THR A 778 12.86 -4.62 -9.52
N LYS A 779 13.15 -4.63 -10.82
CA LYS A 779 14.53 -4.57 -11.36
C LYS A 779 15.18 -3.24 -10.95
N GLY A 780 16.45 -3.32 -10.51
CA GLY A 780 17.19 -2.24 -9.83
C GLY A 780 17.46 -0.99 -10.68
N ASP A 781 18.24 -0.06 -10.12
CA ASP A 781 18.40 1.29 -10.66
C ASP A 781 18.97 1.32 -12.09
N ASP A 782 18.20 1.93 -12.99
CA ASP A 782 18.68 2.36 -14.30
C ASP A 782 19.33 3.75 -14.14
N LYS A 783 20.36 4.05 -14.95
CA LYS A 783 21.02 5.35 -14.91
C LYS A 783 20.06 6.45 -15.37
N VAL A 784 19.65 7.31 -14.43
CA VAL A 784 18.78 8.47 -14.70
C VAL A 784 19.51 9.46 -15.62
N GLU A 785 18.83 9.95 -16.65
CA GLU A 785 19.35 10.99 -17.54
C GLU A 785 19.49 12.32 -16.78
N LYS A 786 20.64 13.00 -16.91
CA LYS A 786 20.98 14.21 -16.15
C LYS A 786 20.11 15.39 -16.56
N LEU A 787 19.60 16.12 -15.57
CA LEU A 787 18.83 17.36 -15.76
C LEU A 787 19.71 18.60 -15.50
N PRO A 788 19.33 19.79 -15.99
CA PRO A 788 20.03 21.03 -15.66
C PRO A 788 19.94 21.36 -14.16
N SER A 789 21.01 21.93 -13.60
CA SER A 789 21.09 22.45 -12.23
C SER A 789 20.85 23.97 -12.19
N VAL A 790 20.32 24.48 -11.07
CA VAL A 790 20.12 25.92 -10.83
C VAL A 790 20.90 26.35 -9.59
N ASN A 791 21.75 27.37 -9.73
CA ASN A 791 22.45 28.01 -8.62
C ASN A 791 22.02 29.47 -8.54
N THR A 792 21.37 29.87 -7.44
CA THR A 792 21.10 31.28 -7.12
C THR A 792 22.28 31.82 -6.32
N LYS A 793 23.05 32.77 -6.88
CA LYS A 793 24.07 33.49 -6.10
C LYS A 793 23.50 34.65 -5.30
N ASP A 794 22.40 35.24 -5.80
CA ASP A 794 21.87 36.53 -5.34
C ASP A 794 20.35 36.45 -5.04
N GLY A 795 19.86 35.30 -4.55
CA GLY A 795 18.43 35.05 -4.25
C GLY A 795 17.50 34.89 -5.47
N ALA A 796 17.91 35.36 -6.64
CA ALA A 796 17.25 35.12 -7.92
C ALA A 796 17.93 33.97 -8.70
N GLY A 797 17.14 33.03 -9.21
CA GLY A 797 17.59 31.97 -10.12
C GLY A 797 17.26 32.29 -11.57
N LYS A 798 18.22 32.08 -12.49
CA LYS A 798 17.93 32.07 -13.93
C LYS A 798 17.45 30.67 -14.32
N THR A 799 16.38 30.58 -15.10
CA THR A 799 15.83 29.31 -15.58
C THR A 799 15.14 29.49 -16.92
N ASP A 800 15.43 28.59 -17.86
CA ASP A 800 14.67 28.39 -19.08
C ASP A 800 13.22 28.03 -18.72
N LEU A 801 12.25 28.84 -19.16
CA LEU A 801 10.84 28.46 -19.23
C LEU A 801 10.46 28.30 -20.72
N PRO A 802 9.66 27.28 -21.08
CA PRO A 802 9.24 27.08 -22.47
C PRO A 802 8.24 28.16 -22.92
N ASP A 803 8.36 28.63 -24.16
CA ASP A 803 7.46 29.62 -24.75
C ASP A 803 6.15 28.96 -25.25
N GLU A 804 5.05 29.72 -25.30
CA GLU A 804 3.68 29.22 -25.57
C GLU A 804 3.52 28.37 -26.84
N GLY A 805 4.29 28.69 -27.89
CA GLY A 805 4.30 27.94 -29.14
C GLY A 805 4.85 26.51 -28.99
N ASP A 806 5.79 26.29 -28.06
CA ASP A 806 6.34 24.96 -27.79
C ASP A 806 5.44 24.15 -26.86
N LEU A 807 4.78 24.77 -25.87
CA LEU A 807 3.78 24.09 -25.03
C LEU A 807 2.68 23.43 -25.87
N ASN A 808 2.13 24.15 -26.84
CA ASN A 808 1.08 23.59 -27.72
C ASN A 808 1.62 22.47 -28.62
N ALA A 809 2.83 22.64 -29.19
CA ALA A 809 3.47 21.62 -30.02
C ALA A 809 3.92 20.39 -29.23
N GLN A 810 4.19 20.52 -27.93
CA GLN A 810 4.43 19.42 -27.01
C GLN A 810 3.12 18.72 -26.63
N TYR A 811 2.12 19.45 -26.11
CA TYR A 811 0.82 18.90 -25.74
C TYR A 811 0.18 18.07 -26.87
N GLN A 812 0.24 18.54 -28.12
CA GLN A 812 -0.26 17.79 -29.26
C GLN A 812 0.52 16.48 -29.55
N ARG A 813 1.84 16.44 -29.32
CA ARG A 813 2.64 15.21 -29.43
C ARG A 813 2.29 14.22 -28.32
N GLU A 814 2.25 14.67 -27.07
CA GLU A 814 1.88 13.84 -25.92
C GLU A 814 0.48 13.20 -26.11
N VAL A 815 -0.51 13.99 -26.57
CA VAL A 815 -1.87 13.52 -26.84
C VAL A 815 -1.91 12.49 -27.98
N GLN A 816 -1.06 12.60 -29.00
CA GLN A 816 -0.96 11.60 -30.07
C GLN A 816 -0.30 10.28 -29.61
N VAL A 817 0.64 10.34 -28.66
CA VAL A 817 1.40 9.17 -28.17
C VAL A 817 0.50 8.12 -27.49
N PHE A 818 -0.53 8.51 -26.74
CA PHE A 818 -1.47 7.56 -26.14
C PHE A 818 -2.69 7.21 -27.02
N ALA A 819 -3.00 8.01 -28.04
CA ALA A 819 -4.16 7.83 -28.92
C ALA A 819 -4.12 6.59 -29.84
N THR A 820 -2.98 5.89 -29.91
CA THR A 820 -2.78 4.69 -30.76
C THR A 820 -2.54 3.43 -29.93
N LYS A 821 -2.89 2.26 -30.49
CA LYS A 821 -2.85 0.97 -29.79
C LYS A 821 -1.42 0.40 -29.72
N PHE A 822 -0.97 0.14 -28.50
CA PHE A 822 0.40 -0.28 -28.18
C PHE A 822 0.75 -1.72 -28.61
N LYS A 823 2.06 -1.98 -28.78
CA LYS A 823 2.66 -3.31 -28.97
C LYS A 823 3.97 -3.40 -28.18
N GLU A 824 4.09 -4.44 -27.35
CA GLU A 824 5.13 -4.58 -26.33
C GLU A 824 6.55 -4.82 -26.91
N ILE A 825 7.57 -4.15 -26.34
CA ILE A 825 9.00 -4.35 -26.66
C ILE A 825 9.72 -4.92 -25.43
N LYS A 826 10.17 -6.18 -25.51
CA LYS A 826 10.86 -6.87 -24.40
C LYS A 826 12.37 -6.65 -24.46
N LYS A 827 12.93 -5.95 -23.47
CA LYS A 827 14.39 -5.83 -23.25
C LYS A 827 14.89 -6.86 -22.21
N PRO A 828 16.07 -7.48 -22.42
CA PRO A 828 16.62 -8.49 -21.50
C PRO A 828 17.18 -7.86 -20.20
N PRO A 829 17.23 -8.60 -19.07
CA PRO A 829 17.72 -8.06 -17.79
C PRO A 829 19.12 -8.57 -17.37
N THR A 830 20.05 -7.63 -17.18
CA THR A 830 21.36 -7.80 -16.51
C THR A 830 21.68 -6.46 -15.82
N ALA A 831 22.32 -6.34 -14.66
CA ALA A 831 23.11 -7.31 -13.90
C ALA A 831 22.57 -7.59 -12.48
N VAL A 832 22.97 -8.73 -11.91
CA VAL A 832 22.45 -9.29 -10.65
C VAL A 832 23.58 -9.48 -9.59
N GLN A 833 24.79 -9.03 -9.89
CA GLN A 833 26.04 -9.51 -9.27
C GLN A 833 26.72 -8.48 -8.36
N LEU A 834 26.00 -7.93 -7.36
CA LEU A 834 26.57 -6.93 -6.43
C LEU A 834 26.08 -7.03 -4.95
N GLN A 835 25.45 -8.15 -4.54
CA GLN A 835 24.96 -8.36 -3.17
C GLN A 835 25.36 -9.71 -2.54
N GLU A 836 26.49 -10.30 -2.95
CA GLU A 836 26.81 -11.68 -2.55
C GLU A 836 27.33 -11.88 -1.11
N ARG A 837 27.76 -10.84 -0.39
CA ARG A 837 28.26 -10.99 1.01
C ARG A 837 27.18 -11.10 2.09
N GLN A 838 25.97 -10.58 1.88
CA GLN A 838 24.89 -10.63 2.88
C GLN A 838 24.02 -11.88 2.73
N MET A 839 24.10 -12.55 1.56
CA MET A 839 23.30 -13.73 1.21
C MET A 839 23.59 -14.95 2.10
N ASP A 840 24.82 -15.13 2.59
CA ASP A 840 25.19 -16.38 3.30
C ASP A 840 24.61 -16.49 4.71
N TYR A 841 24.50 -15.39 5.45
CA TYR A 841 23.76 -15.37 6.73
C TYR A 841 22.27 -15.69 6.50
N TYR A 842 21.65 -15.09 5.48
CA TYR A 842 20.24 -15.33 5.14
C TYR A 842 20.00 -16.76 4.60
N ARG A 843 20.95 -17.36 3.89
CA ARG A 843 20.94 -18.79 3.48
C ARG A 843 20.96 -19.73 4.70
N GLY A 844 21.64 -19.35 5.79
CA GLY A 844 21.64 -20.09 7.06
C GLY A 844 20.27 -20.13 7.72
N VAL A 845 19.68 -18.97 8.01
CA VAL A 845 18.37 -18.87 8.70
C VAL A 845 17.24 -19.52 7.90
N ARG A 846 17.22 -19.35 6.56
CA ARG A 846 16.35 -20.11 5.64
C ARG A 846 16.41 -21.61 5.90
N THR A 847 17.62 -22.16 5.99
CA THR A 847 17.85 -23.60 6.15
C THR A 847 17.31 -24.07 7.50
N GLY A 848 17.48 -23.27 8.57
CA GLY A 848 16.86 -23.54 9.87
C GLY A 848 15.33 -23.58 9.83
N VAL A 849 14.68 -22.53 9.29
CA VAL A 849 13.21 -22.45 9.20
C VAL A 849 12.64 -23.60 8.36
N VAL A 850 13.22 -23.88 7.20
CA VAL A 850 12.79 -24.97 6.31
C VAL A 850 12.99 -26.33 6.98
N LEU A 851 14.11 -26.59 7.65
CA LEU A 851 14.33 -27.86 8.36
C LEU A 851 13.33 -28.06 9.49
N VAL A 852 13.06 -27.04 10.32
CA VAL A 852 12.06 -27.15 11.42
C VAL A 852 10.67 -27.39 10.84
N TRP A 853 10.29 -26.71 9.77
CA TRP A 853 9.00 -26.90 9.09
C TRP A 853 8.85 -28.30 8.47
N MET A 854 9.89 -28.79 7.79
CA MET A 854 9.92 -30.14 7.20
C MET A 854 9.89 -31.22 8.27
N LEU A 855 10.72 -31.10 9.32
CA LEU A 855 10.81 -32.07 10.41
C LEU A 855 9.51 -32.13 11.22
N THR A 856 8.86 -31.00 11.50
CA THR A 856 7.58 -30.99 12.22
C THR A 856 6.43 -31.54 11.38
N ASN A 857 6.35 -31.23 10.08
CA ASN A 857 5.37 -31.86 9.18
C ASN A 857 5.63 -33.37 9.03
N PHE A 858 6.89 -33.80 8.90
CA PHE A 858 7.26 -35.21 8.82
C PHE A 858 6.94 -35.96 10.12
N ALA A 859 7.19 -35.36 11.29
CA ALA A 859 6.86 -35.96 12.59
C ALA A 859 5.35 -36.18 12.74
N VAL A 860 4.51 -35.24 12.32
CA VAL A 860 3.03 -35.42 12.30
C VAL A 860 2.65 -36.58 11.39
N VAL A 861 3.19 -36.65 10.17
CA VAL A 861 2.93 -37.75 9.22
C VAL A 861 3.37 -39.10 9.80
N ALA A 862 4.56 -39.16 10.42
CA ALA A 862 5.12 -40.36 11.01
C ALA A 862 4.32 -40.86 12.23
N VAL A 863 3.93 -39.97 13.14
CA VAL A 863 3.13 -40.30 14.33
C VAL A 863 1.72 -40.78 13.96
N VAL A 864 1.09 -40.16 12.95
CA VAL A 864 -0.22 -40.64 12.47
C VAL A 864 -0.06 -42.01 11.79
N LEU A 865 0.83 -42.13 10.79
CA LEU A 865 0.97 -43.34 9.98
C LEU A 865 1.78 -44.48 10.63
N SER A 866 2.39 -44.29 11.80
CA SER A 866 3.35 -45.22 12.46
C SER A 866 4.68 -45.45 11.72
N SER A 867 4.94 -44.75 10.61
CA SER A 867 5.99 -45.10 9.64
C SER A 867 7.43 -44.74 10.05
N ALA A 868 7.77 -44.78 11.35
CA ALA A 868 9.07 -44.36 11.88
C ALA A 868 9.56 -45.22 13.07
N GLY A 869 9.25 -46.53 13.08
CA GLY A 869 9.89 -47.49 14.00
C GLY A 869 9.38 -47.48 15.45
N LEU A 870 8.32 -46.73 15.76
CA LEU A 870 7.61 -46.79 17.06
C LEU A 870 6.70 -48.04 17.15
N GLU A 871 7.24 -49.20 16.77
CA GLU A 871 6.52 -50.48 16.64
C GLU A 871 7.05 -51.54 17.64
N ASP A 872 8.32 -51.42 18.08
CA ASP A 872 9.06 -52.39 18.93
C ASP A 872 8.66 -52.47 20.42
N VAL A 873 7.46 -52.02 20.82
CA VAL A 873 7.06 -51.94 22.25
C VAL A 873 5.76 -52.70 22.59
N THR A 874 4.99 -53.17 21.60
CA THR A 874 3.76 -53.95 21.84
C THR A 874 3.51 -55.04 20.80
N PRO A 875 3.01 -56.23 21.19
CA PRO A 875 2.93 -57.41 20.32
C PRO A 875 1.97 -57.26 19.13
N GLU A 876 2.32 -57.96 18.06
CA GLU A 876 1.93 -57.72 16.67
C GLU A 876 0.41 -57.72 16.42
N THR A 877 -0.35 -58.58 17.10
CA THR A 877 -1.80 -58.76 16.88
C THR A 877 -2.65 -57.53 17.21
N THR A 878 -2.12 -56.54 17.94
CA THR A 878 -2.86 -55.32 18.33
C THR A 878 -2.58 -54.13 17.40
N GLN A 879 -1.49 -54.18 16.63
CA GLN A 879 -0.90 -52.99 15.98
C GLN A 879 -1.78 -52.42 14.85
N ALA A 880 -2.39 -53.28 14.03
CA ALA A 880 -3.22 -52.87 12.89
C ALA A 880 -4.49 -52.11 13.33
N GLU A 881 -5.12 -52.53 14.43
CA GLU A 881 -6.25 -51.80 15.02
C GLU A 881 -5.80 -50.46 15.60
N GLN A 882 -4.70 -50.43 16.37
CA GLN A 882 -4.20 -49.20 16.97
C GLN A 882 -3.85 -48.14 15.92
N ARG A 883 -3.18 -48.54 14.83
CA ARG A 883 -2.86 -47.68 13.68
C ARG A 883 -4.13 -47.09 13.05
N THR A 884 -5.15 -47.92 12.83
CA THR A 884 -6.46 -47.49 12.32
C THR A 884 -7.12 -46.50 13.29
N LYS A 885 -7.20 -46.85 14.59
CA LYS A 885 -7.80 -46.02 15.65
C LYS A 885 -7.13 -44.65 15.75
N ARG A 886 -5.79 -44.56 15.77
CA ARG A 886 -5.06 -43.27 15.75
C ARG A 886 -5.38 -42.45 14.49
N THR A 887 -5.41 -43.09 13.33
CA THR A 887 -5.70 -42.43 12.05
C THR A 887 -7.10 -41.83 12.04
N THR A 888 -8.11 -42.58 12.49
CA THR A 888 -9.50 -42.12 12.63
C THR A 888 -9.62 -40.97 13.62
N ILE A 889 -8.96 -41.05 14.79
CA ILE A 889 -8.97 -39.98 15.80
C ILE A 889 -8.33 -38.70 15.25
N TYR A 890 -7.15 -38.77 14.62
CA TYR A 890 -6.49 -37.61 14.05
C TYR A 890 -7.33 -36.93 12.96
N MET A 891 -7.90 -37.73 12.04
CA MET A 891 -8.80 -37.22 11.02
C MET A 891 -10.06 -36.58 11.61
N ALA A 892 -10.66 -37.19 12.64
CA ALA A 892 -11.80 -36.60 13.34
C ALA A 892 -11.44 -35.25 13.97
N VAL A 893 -10.29 -35.14 14.66
CA VAL A 893 -9.81 -33.88 15.24
C VAL A 893 -9.60 -32.82 14.17
N VAL A 894 -8.95 -33.15 13.04
CA VAL A 894 -8.75 -32.21 11.93
C VAL A 894 -10.08 -31.74 11.32
N LEU A 895 -11.00 -32.67 11.03
CA LEU A 895 -12.30 -32.34 10.42
C LEU A 895 -13.19 -31.51 11.35
N TRP A 896 -13.29 -31.88 12.64
CA TRP A 896 -14.05 -31.09 13.62
C TRP A 896 -13.42 -29.73 13.90
N SER A 897 -12.09 -29.61 13.89
CA SER A 897 -11.40 -28.32 14.01
C SER A 897 -11.72 -27.40 12.84
N VAL A 898 -11.63 -27.92 11.60
CA VAL A 898 -12.03 -27.16 10.40
C VAL A 898 -13.51 -26.77 10.46
N ALA A 899 -14.38 -27.67 10.95
CA ALA A 899 -15.80 -27.37 11.11
C ALA A 899 -16.07 -26.23 12.11
N VAL A 900 -15.39 -26.24 13.26
CA VAL A 900 -15.48 -25.17 14.27
C VAL A 900 -14.91 -23.85 13.75
N LEU A 901 -13.78 -23.87 13.04
CA LEU A 901 -13.18 -22.67 12.43
C LEU A 901 -14.11 -22.05 11.38
N SER A 902 -14.71 -22.86 10.49
CA SER A 902 -15.70 -22.38 9.51
C SER A 902 -16.99 -21.87 10.17
N ALA A 903 -17.47 -22.54 11.22
CA ALA A 903 -18.65 -22.10 11.96
C ALA A 903 -18.40 -20.75 12.67
N PHE A 904 -17.22 -20.57 13.26
CA PHE A 904 -16.81 -19.30 13.88
C PHE A 904 -16.77 -18.15 12.85
N LYS A 905 -16.14 -18.38 11.69
CA LYS A 905 -16.17 -17.45 10.54
C LYS A 905 -17.60 -17.08 10.14
N PHE A 906 -18.48 -18.08 10.00
CA PHE A 906 -19.87 -17.88 9.62
C PHE A 906 -20.63 -17.03 10.65
N ILE A 907 -20.50 -17.32 11.94
CA ILE A 907 -21.17 -16.57 13.02
C ILE A 907 -20.72 -15.10 13.02
N GLY A 908 -19.42 -14.83 12.88
CA GLY A 908 -18.90 -13.46 12.76
C GLY A 908 -19.41 -12.72 11.53
N ALA A 909 -19.46 -13.40 10.38
CA ALA A 909 -20.00 -12.83 9.15
C ALA A 909 -21.52 -12.54 9.23
N MET A 910 -22.29 -13.38 9.94
CA MET A 910 -23.70 -13.11 10.21
C MET A 910 -23.90 -11.94 11.19
N TRP A 911 -23.08 -11.84 12.24
CA TRP A 911 -23.10 -10.69 13.15
C TRP A 911 -22.74 -9.38 12.44
N PHE A 912 -21.71 -9.39 11.59
CA PHE A 912 -21.37 -8.26 10.73
C PHE A 912 -22.55 -7.81 9.85
N LEU A 913 -23.29 -8.76 9.26
CA LEU A 913 -24.49 -8.44 8.47
C LEU A 913 -25.60 -7.80 9.33
N ILE A 914 -25.85 -8.31 10.55
CA ILE A 914 -26.82 -7.73 11.48
C ILE A 914 -26.41 -6.28 11.83
N VAL A 915 -25.15 -6.04 12.20
CA VAL A 915 -24.64 -4.69 12.49
C VAL A 915 -24.76 -3.77 11.26
N ARG A 916 -24.42 -4.28 10.07
CA ARG A 916 -24.54 -3.56 8.79
C ARG A 916 -25.98 -3.19 8.44
N MET A 917 -26.98 -4.02 8.78
CA MET A 917 -28.39 -3.67 8.57
C MET A 917 -28.82 -2.43 9.36
N PHE A 918 -28.26 -2.21 10.56
CA PHE A 918 -28.55 -1.03 11.37
C PHE A 918 -27.64 0.18 11.07
N ARG A 919 -26.35 -0.03 10.76
CA ARG A 919 -25.40 1.07 10.49
C ARG A 919 -25.38 1.54 9.03
N GLY A 920 -25.78 0.69 8.08
CA GLY A 920 -25.87 1.03 6.66
C GLY A 920 -24.54 1.38 5.98
N VAL A 921 -23.43 0.76 6.40
CA VAL A 921 -22.07 0.90 5.82
C VAL A 921 -21.50 -0.46 5.45
#